data_AF-A0A7C3WSN0-F1
#
_entry.id   AF-A0A7C3WSN0-F1
#
_cell.length_a   1.000
_cell.length_b   1.000
_cell.length_c   1.000
_cell.angle_alpha   90.00
_cell.angle_beta   90.00
_cell.angle_gamma   90.00
#
_symmetry.space_group_name_H-M   'P 1'
#
loop_
_entity.id
_entity.type
_entity.pdbx_description
1 polymer ?
#
loop_
_entity_poly.entity_id
_entity_poly.type
_entity_poly.pdbx_seq_one_letter_code
_entity_poly.pdbx_strand_id
1 'polypeptide(L)'
;MSCHKRKEEKRYCDFTIALAGNANVGKSVIFNQLTGLNQTIGNWPGKTVEKAEGFLHFKGYKIKILDLPGIYSLSAFSIEEIVARDYIAIEKPDVIINVLDASALERNLYFTLQLLELNVPIVIALNQMDVASKKGVKIDCEKLSEVLGVPVVPTIAVTGSGIKELIDKAVQVFEGKIKLKPLKITYCKEVEEAIQKLENQIKISLSNLTLKYPSRWLAIKLIEKDEDIENKIKSFSEGEKILSLASMLNENLMEKHGRDSPVLLAMDRYGLANEVVKSSVKFTVSPKISFEEKLDEVTGHKILGYIILSLIFGLIFTIVFGIGNYLINVLESFFEALTPFLNQFTSFITKNIIVESILNGIFSGITAGITIVLPYIVPFYFILSILEDSGYLPRAAFLLDSAMHKIGLHGKAAICLFLGYGCSVPACIGCRIMETERERFLGGFLTVLIPCAARSIVILGLVGKYLGVSAALSLYIIDLILIFLLGRLSHKVLPGEAVGLIMEMPPYKIPSIKTITKKTWFRTKDFVYFAFPIIIGGTVILEVMRVLNLLVLFASFMKPLIVDWLGLPLLTGIPLILGILRKELALILLSEALGTLNFNEALTPIQMYTFSLVVMIYIPCLSTIAALWREFGFKKALLTLIVDVSLALFIGGLTYRILSLMA
;
A
#
# COMPACT_ATOMS: atom_id res chain seq x y z
N MET A 1 -27.22 57.87 11.24
CA MET A 1 -28.05 56.75 10.76
C MET A 1 -27.14 55.65 10.24
N SER A 2 -27.41 54.40 10.66
CA SER A 2 -26.84 53.12 10.17
C SER A 2 -25.34 52.91 10.43
N CYS A 3 -24.85 52.12 11.39
CA CYS A 3 -25.27 50.82 11.94
C CYS A 3 -25.19 49.65 10.94
N HIS A 4 -24.00 49.36 10.42
CA HIS A 4 -23.66 48.03 9.92
C HIS A 4 -22.96 47.22 11.02
N LYS A 5 -23.77 46.66 11.94
CA LYS A 5 -23.38 45.51 12.75
C LYS A 5 -23.04 44.35 11.80
N ARG A 6 -21.75 43.98 11.72
CA ARG A 6 -21.33 42.62 11.37
C ARG A 6 -22.00 41.70 12.38
N LYS A 7 -23.06 41.00 11.94
CA LYS A 7 -23.60 39.85 12.68
C LYS A 7 -22.53 38.77 12.67
N GLU A 8 -21.94 38.52 13.83
CA GLU A 8 -21.21 37.29 14.11
C GLU A 8 -22.15 36.10 13.89
N GLU A 9 -21.91 35.32 12.83
CA GLU A 9 -22.50 33.99 12.66
C GLU A 9 -21.84 33.00 13.62
N LYS A 10 -22.19 33.04 14.91
CA LYS A 10 -21.93 31.95 15.86
C LYS A 10 -23.17 31.08 15.99
N ARG A 11 -23.14 29.89 15.40
CA ARG A 11 -24.12 28.80 15.52
C ARG A 11 -23.40 27.53 14.99
N TYR A 12 -23.41 26.33 15.56
CA TYR A 12 -24.42 25.59 16.31
C TYR A 12 -23.81 24.23 16.75
N CYS A 13 -23.45 24.04 18.03
CA CYS A 13 -23.35 22.72 18.68
C CYS A 13 -23.50 22.90 20.19
N ASP A 14 -24.18 21.96 20.85
CA ASP A 14 -24.48 22.04 22.28
C ASP A 14 -23.27 21.66 23.14
N PHE A 15 -22.49 20.67 22.70
CA PHE A 15 -21.21 20.30 23.30
C PHE A 15 -20.34 19.50 22.32
N THR A 16 -19.06 19.34 22.65
CA THR A 16 -18.04 18.71 21.81
C THR A 16 -17.53 17.41 22.43
N ILE A 17 -17.49 16.35 21.62
CA ILE A 17 -16.86 15.08 21.96
C ILE A 17 -15.61 14.89 21.10
N ALA A 18 -14.48 14.59 21.74
CA ALA A 18 -13.25 14.20 21.06
C ALA A 18 -13.06 12.68 21.14
N LEU A 19 -12.81 12.03 19.99
CA LEU A 19 -12.40 10.63 19.93
C LEU A 19 -10.88 10.57 20.07
N ALA A 20 -10.39 9.85 21.08
CA ALA A 20 -8.97 9.62 21.33
C ALA A 20 -8.70 8.10 21.36
N GLY A 21 -7.48 7.68 21.07
CA GLY A 21 -7.07 6.27 21.18
C GLY A 21 -5.88 5.92 20.30
N ASN A 22 -5.36 4.71 20.46
CA ASN A 22 -4.23 4.22 19.67
C ASN A 22 -4.56 4.10 18.17
N ALA A 23 -3.54 4.04 17.33
CA ALA A 23 -3.75 3.68 15.92
C ALA A 23 -4.38 2.27 15.81
N ASN A 24 -5.22 2.08 14.80
CA ASN A 24 -5.87 0.79 14.47
C ASN A 24 -6.87 0.23 15.52
N VAL A 25 -7.27 0.99 16.53
CA VAL A 25 -8.31 0.57 17.52
C VAL A 25 -9.74 0.63 16.99
N GLY A 26 -9.95 1.10 15.75
CA GLY A 26 -11.27 1.28 15.15
C GLY A 26 -11.90 2.65 15.41
N LYS A 27 -11.13 3.63 15.88
CA LYS A 27 -11.55 5.02 16.12
C LYS A 27 -12.25 5.66 14.91
N SER A 28 -11.66 5.60 13.72
CA SER A 28 -12.27 6.15 12.50
C SER A 28 -13.52 5.39 12.05
N VAL A 29 -13.67 4.11 12.43
CA VAL A 29 -14.91 3.36 12.17
C VAL A 29 -16.02 3.84 13.10
N ILE A 30 -15.73 4.05 14.38
CA ILE A 30 -16.66 4.66 15.33
C ILE A 30 -17.04 6.07 14.87
N PHE A 31 -16.07 6.89 14.45
CA PHE A 31 -16.31 8.22 13.90
C PHE A 31 -17.33 8.17 12.76
N ASN A 32 -17.10 7.32 11.76
CA ASN A 32 -17.99 7.17 10.61
C ASN A 32 -19.40 6.67 11.00
N GLN A 33 -19.51 5.79 12.01
CA GLN A 33 -20.82 5.34 12.53
C GLN A 33 -21.58 6.48 13.22
N LEU A 34 -20.87 7.42 13.86
CA LEU A 34 -21.47 8.54 14.56
C LEU A 34 -21.85 9.70 13.62
N THR A 35 -21.01 10.00 12.63
CA THR A 35 -21.17 11.20 11.78
C THR A 35 -21.81 10.89 10.42
N GLY A 36 -21.75 9.64 9.97
CA GLY A 36 -22.26 9.21 8.67
C GLY A 36 -21.61 9.99 7.52
N LEU A 37 -22.42 10.63 6.68
CA LEU A 37 -21.95 11.45 5.55
C LEU A 37 -21.64 12.91 5.94
N ASN A 38 -21.98 13.34 7.16
CA ASN A 38 -21.86 14.72 7.61
C ASN A 38 -20.49 15.00 8.25
N GLN A 39 -19.43 14.73 7.49
CA GLN A 39 -18.05 14.93 7.92
C GLN A 39 -17.31 15.92 7.02
N THR A 40 -16.46 16.73 7.65
CA THR A 40 -15.54 17.65 6.98
C THR A 40 -14.12 17.23 7.34
N ILE A 41 -13.30 17.01 6.31
CA ILE A 41 -11.88 16.68 6.44
C ILE A 41 -11.08 17.92 6.03
N GLY A 42 -10.22 18.39 6.93
CA GLY A 42 -9.28 19.48 6.68
C GLY A 42 -7.94 19.19 7.34
N ASN A 43 -7.14 20.22 7.58
CA ASN A 43 -5.86 20.11 8.29
C ASN A 43 -5.88 20.92 9.58
N TRP A 44 -5.11 20.48 10.58
CA TRP A 44 -4.88 21.27 11.78
C TRP A 44 -4.14 22.58 11.44
N PRO A 45 -4.47 23.71 12.09
CA PRO A 45 -3.87 25.01 11.77
C PRO A 45 -2.34 24.97 11.80
N GLY A 46 -1.71 25.25 10.64
CA GLY A 46 -0.25 25.30 10.51
C GLY A 46 0.46 23.93 10.60
N LYS A 47 -0.27 22.82 10.44
CA LYS A 47 0.26 21.45 10.53
C LYS A 47 -0.21 20.61 9.34
N THR A 48 0.58 19.59 8.96
CA THR A 48 0.23 18.61 7.89
C THR A 48 -0.63 17.45 8.39
N VAL A 49 -1.15 17.55 9.61
CA VAL A 49 -1.98 16.51 10.22
C VAL A 49 -3.44 16.73 9.84
N GLU A 50 -4.09 15.67 9.36
CA GLU A 50 -5.51 15.70 9.01
C GLU A 50 -6.39 15.92 10.26
N LYS A 51 -7.46 16.69 10.09
CA LYS A 51 -8.49 16.96 11.08
C LYS A 51 -9.83 16.56 10.52
N ALA A 52 -10.45 15.53 11.09
CA ALA A 52 -11.80 15.11 10.74
C ALA A 52 -12.79 15.56 11.82
N GLU A 53 -13.83 16.26 11.41
CA GLU A 53 -14.91 16.72 12.30
C GLU A 53 -16.27 16.47 11.67
N GLY A 54 -17.28 16.21 12.49
CA GLY A 54 -18.64 15.97 12.04
C GLY A 54 -19.66 16.27 13.11
N PHE A 55 -20.95 16.19 12.76
CA PHE A 55 -22.05 16.50 13.67
C PHE A 55 -22.99 15.31 13.85
N LEU A 56 -23.40 15.08 15.09
CA LEU A 56 -24.37 14.05 15.47
C LEU A 56 -25.56 14.72 16.17
N HIS A 57 -26.77 14.32 15.80
CA HIS A 57 -27.98 14.68 16.55
C HIS A 57 -28.43 13.51 17.42
N PHE A 58 -28.41 13.69 18.75
CA PHE A 58 -28.78 12.64 19.70
C PHE A 58 -29.50 13.21 20.93
N LYS A 59 -30.66 12.64 21.29
CA LYS A 59 -31.50 13.09 22.43
C LYS A 59 -31.77 14.60 22.48
N GLY A 60 -31.95 15.23 21.32
CA GLY A 60 -32.19 16.68 21.22
C GLY A 60 -30.93 17.55 21.22
N TYR A 61 -29.75 16.97 21.46
CA TYR A 61 -28.46 17.66 21.36
C TYR A 61 -27.89 17.56 19.93
N LYS A 62 -27.28 18.64 19.47
CA LYS A 62 -26.38 18.70 18.32
C LYS A 62 -24.94 18.65 18.83
N ILE A 63 -24.35 17.47 18.76
CA ILE A 63 -23.02 17.17 19.30
C ILE A 63 -21.99 17.32 18.18
N LYS A 64 -20.91 18.05 18.43
CA LYS A 64 -19.75 18.08 17.53
C LYS A 64 -18.84 16.90 17.88
N ILE A 65 -18.58 16.02 16.92
CA ILE A 65 -17.63 14.90 17.06
C ILE A 65 -16.34 15.29 16.35
N LEU A 66 -15.22 15.20 17.06
CA LEU A 66 -13.89 15.43 16.51
C LEU A 66 -13.04 14.16 16.59
N ASP A 67 -12.39 13.78 15.50
CA ASP A 67 -11.45 12.68 15.48
C ASP A 67 -10.01 13.20 15.73
N LEU A 68 -9.39 12.80 16.85
CA LEU A 68 -7.99 13.13 17.11
C LEU A 68 -7.08 12.12 16.38
N PRO A 69 -5.85 12.52 16.02
CA PRO A 69 -4.86 11.57 15.49
C PRO A 69 -4.69 10.34 16.39
N GLY A 70 -4.51 9.16 15.79
CA GLY A 70 -4.28 7.93 16.56
C GLY A 70 -2.87 7.93 17.13
N ILE A 71 -2.74 7.96 18.46
CA ILE A 71 -1.45 8.13 19.15
C ILE A 71 -1.24 7.08 20.24
N TYR A 72 0.01 6.71 20.51
CA TYR A 72 0.34 5.71 21.52
C TYR A 72 0.61 6.29 22.90
N SER A 73 1.04 7.55 22.96
CA SER A 73 1.32 8.28 24.19
C SER A 73 1.14 9.79 23.98
N LEU A 74 0.94 10.54 25.07
CA LEU A 74 0.91 12.00 25.07
C LEU A 74 2.32 12.60 25.18
N SER A 75 3.28 12.07 24.45
CA SER A 75 4.66 12.57 24.37
C SER A 75 4.80 13.70 23.33
N ALA A 76 6.00 14.25 23.17
CA ALA A 76 6.30 15.31 22.19
C ALA A 76 7.13 14.82 20.99
N PHE A 77 7.16 13.50 20.72
CA PHE A 77 8.02 12.92 19.68
C PHE A 77 7.44 13.09 18.27
N SER A 78 6.11 13.16 18.15
CA SER A 78 5.45 13.37 16.86
C SER A 78 4.53 14.59 16.87
N ILE A 79 4.28 15.14 15.68
CA ILE A 79 3.40 16.28 15.50
C ILE A 79 1.95 15.90 15.88
N GLU A 80 1.56 14.66 15.57
CA GLU A 80 0.26 14.09 15.90
C GLU A 80 0.02 14.04 17.42
N GLU A 81 1.03 13.62 18.18
CA GLU A 81 0.96 13.58 19.65
C GLU A 81 0.83 14.97 20.25
N ILE A 82 1.62 15.94 19.76
CA ILE A 82 1.55 17.33 20.19
C ILE A 82 0.17 17.91 19.89
N VAL A 83 -0.39 17.68 18.70
CA VAL A 83 -1.71 18.17 18.29
C VAL A 83 -2.81 17.60 19.18
N ALA A 84 -2.82 16.28 19.41
CA ALA A 84 -3.82 15.64 20.25
C ALA A 84 -3.73 16.14 21.71
N ARG A 85 -2.52 16.22 22.26
CA ARG A 85 -2.26 16.72 23.62
C ARG A 85 -2.71 18.17 23.79
N ASP A 86 -2.30 19.06 22.89
CA ASP A 86 -2.65 20.47 22.98
C ASP A 86 -4.14 20.68 22.78
N TYR A 87 -4.80 19.93 21.89
CA TYR A 87 -6.26 20.00 21.77
C TYR A 87 -6.96 19.59 23.07
N ILE A 88 -6.58 18.45 23.65
CA ILE A 88 -7.21 17.94 24.88
C ILE A 88 -7.01 18.92 26.04
N ALA A 89 -5.80 19.47 26.20
CA ALA A 89 -5.47 20.31 27.34
C ALA A 89 -5.93 21.78 27.18
N ILE A 90 -5.85 22.34 25.97
CA ILE A 90 -6.11 23.77 25.73
C ILE A 90 -7.57 23.99 25.33
N GLU A 91 -8.06 23.27 24.34
CA GLU A 91 -9.43 23.43 23.83
C GLU A 91 -10.46 22.77 24.76
N LYS A 92 -10.02 21.84 25.63
CA LYS A 92 -10.81 21.18 26.69
C LYS A 92 -12.18 20.68 26.18
N PRO A 93 -12.20 19.61 25.37
CA PRO A 93 -13.45 19.03 24.91
C PRO A 93 -14.33 18.64 26.11
N ASP A 94 -15.66 18.79 25.96
CA ASP A 94 -16.61 18.56 27.05
C ASP A 94 -16.60 17.09 27.50
N VAL A 95 -16.41 16.15 26.57
CA VAL A 95 -16.21 14.72 26.86
C VAL A 95 -15.20 14.11 25.88
N ILE A 96 -14.33 13.25 26.38
CA ILE A 96 -13.45 12.41 25.57
C ILE A 96 -14.03 11.00 25.51
N ILE A 97 -14.21 10.48 24.31
CA ILE A 97 -14.41 9.05 24.10
C ILE A 97 -13.05 8.44 23.78
N ASN A 98 -12.51 7.70 24.74
CA ASN A 98 -11.27 6.97 24.56
C ASN A 98 -11.54 5.57 24.03
N VAL A 99 -11.08 5.28 22.83
CA VAL A 99 -11.30 4.02 22.12
C VAL A 99 -10.12 3.09 22.35
N LEU A 100 -10.37 1.94 22.96
CA LEU A 100 -9.37 0.93 23.27
C LEU A 100 -9.64 -0.35 22.47
N ASP A 101 -8.59 -1.03 22.01
CA ASP A 101 -8.69 -2.40 21.51
C ASP A 101 -8.76 -3.40 22.68
N ALA A 102 -9.91 -4.05 22.83
CA ALA A 102 -10.16 -5.11 23.81
C ALA A 102 -9.19 -6.29 23.66
N SER A 103 -8.69 -6.55 22.45
CA SER A 103 -7.77 -7.65 22.16
C SER A 103 -6.33 -7.38 22.63
N ALA A 104 -6.01 -6.13 22.96
CA ALA A 104 -4.70 -5.66 23.39
C ALA A 104 -4.81 -4.62 24.53
N LEU A 105 -5.67 -4.91 25.52
CA LEU A 105 -6.10 -3.95 26.54
C LEU A 105 -4.93 -3.32 27.33
N GLU A 106 -3.94 -4.11 27.76
CA GLU A 106 -2.78 -3.62 28.53
C GLU A 106 -2.04 -2.46 27.83
N ARG A 107 -1.76 -2.64 26.54
CA ARG A 107 -1.07 -1.63 25.73
C ARG A 107 -1.91 -0.36 25.55
N ASN A 108 -3.23 -0.50 25.43
CA ASN A 108 -4.16 0.63 25.24
C ASN A 108 -4.41 1.40 26.55
N LEU A 109 -4.35 0.70 27.69
CA LEU A 109 -4.51 1.33 29.00
C LEU A 109 -3.36 2.30 29.31
N TYR A 110 -2.16 2.09 28.78
CA TYR A 110 -1.05 3.03 28.94
C TYR A 110 -1.44 4.47 28.54
N PHE A 111 -2.03 4.63 27.35
CA PHE A 111 -2.53 5.93 26.88
C PHE A 111 -3.72 6.43 27.73
N THR A 112 -4.59 5.51 28.16
CA THR A 112 -5.75 5.83 29.01
C THR A 112 -5.31 6.43 30.35
N LEU A 113 -4.29 5.86 31.00
CA LEU A 113 -3.75 6.38 32.26
C LEU A 113 -3.25 7.83 32.10
N GLN A 114 -2.59 8.14 30.99
CA GLN A 114 -2.14 9.52 30.71
C GLN A 114 -3.31 10.50 30.50
N LEU A 115 -4.41 10.05 29.90
CA LEU A 115 -5.63 10.87 29.79
C LEU A 115 -6.26 11.13 31.16
N LEU A 116 -6.26 10.15 32.06
CA LEU A 116 -6.77 10.33 33.43
C LEU A 116 -5.93 11.35 34.21
N GLU A 117 -4.62 11.43 33.97
CA GLU A 117 -3.74 12.46 34.59
C GLU A 117 -4.10 13.90 34.18
N LEU A 118 -4.74 14.09 33.02
CA LEU A 118 -5.22 15.40 32.56
C LEU A 118 -6.53 15.84 33.23
N ASN A 119 -7.17 14.99 34.05
CA ASN A 119 -8.44 15.26 34.73
C ASN A 119 -9.57 15.71 33.77
N VAL A 120 -9.61 15.13 32.58
CA VAL A 120 -10.63 15.42 31.56
C VAL A 120 -11.82 14.47 31.69
N PRO A 121 -13.06 14.93 31.41
CA PRO A 121 -14.22 14.05 31.40
C PRO A 121 -14.09 12.98 30.32
N ILE A 122 -14.14 11.70 30.70
CA ILE A 122 -13.82 10.59 29.79
C ILE A 122 -14.83 9.45 29.89
N VAL A 123 -15.11 8.83 28.75
CA VAL A 123 -15.85 7.58 28.59
C VAL A 123 -15.02 6.63 27.75
N ILE A 124 -14.95 5.37 28.15
CA ILE A 124 -14.17 4.35 27.46
C ILE A 124 -15.06 3.56 26.51
N ALA A 125 -14.69 3.54 25.22
CA ALA A 125 -15.22 2.63 24.23
C ALA A 125 -14.28 1.43 24.11
N LEU A 126 -14.62 0.33 24.76
CA LEU A 126 -13.85 -0.91 24.68
C LEU A 126 -14.25 -1.65 23.39
N ASN A 127 -13.52 -1.39 22.30
CA ASN A 127 -13.85 -1.82 20.95
C ASN A 127 -13.18 -3.16 20.59
N GLN A 128 -13.61 -3.78 19.50
CA GLN A 128 -13.12 -5.08 19.02
C GLN A 128 -13.41 -6.24 20.01
N MET A 129 -14.54 -6.17 20.71
CA MET A 129 -14.97 -7.24 21.64
C MET A 129 -15.15 -8.60 20.94
N ASP A 130 -15.48 -8.62 19.66
CA ASP A 130 -15.53 -9.81 18.82
C ASP A 130 -14.14 -10.43 18.59
N VAL A 131 -13.11 -9.60 18.38
CA VAL A 131 -11.72 -10.03 18.24
C VAL A 131 -11.18 -10.55 19.57
N ALA A 132 -11.44 -9.84 20.68
CA ALA A 132 -11.05 -10.29 22.02
C ALA A 132 -11.68 -11.65 22.38
N SER A 133 -12.97 -11.82 22.10
CA SER A 133 -13.68 -13.09 22.33
C SER A 133 -13.09 -14.23 21.51
N LYS A 134 -12.75 -13.99 20.23
CA LYS A 134 -12.06 -14.99 19.38
C LYS A 134 -10.69 -15.42 19.92
N LYS A 135 -9.97 -14.51 20.58
CA LYS A 135 -8.70 -14.80 21.27
C LYS A 135 -8.88 -15.49 22.63
N GLY A 136 -10.10 -15.81 23.04
CA GLY A 136 -10.39 -16.41 24.36
C GLY A 136 -10.30 -15.42 25.52
N VAL A 137 -10.31 -14.11 25.23
CA VAL A 137 -10.25 -13.04 26.24
C VAL A 137 -11.66 -12.65 26.65
N LYS A 138 -12.00 -12.85 27.94
CA LYS A 138 -13.23 -12.33 28.53
C LYS A 138 -12.90 -11.14 29.43
N ILE A 139 -13.50 -10.00 29.15
CA ILE A 139 -13.28 -8.75 29.89
C ILE A 139 -14.54 -8.42 30.67
N ASP A 140 -14.37 -8.22 31.98
CA ASP A 140 -15.39 -7.74 32.88
C ASP A 140 -15.44 -6.20 32.80
N CYS A 141 -16.36 -5.68 31.99
CA CYS A 141 -16.47 -4.25 31.72
C CYS A 141 -16.95 -3.45 32.95
N GLU A 142 -17.79 -4.05 33.80
CA GLU A 142 -18.27 -3.43 35.03
C GLU A 142 -17.10 -3.26 36.00
N LYS A 143 -16.34 -4.33 36.23
CA LYS A 143 -15.16 -4.28 37.09
C LYS A 143 -14.08 -3.34 36.54
N LEU A 144 -13.86 -3.31 35.22
CA LEU A 144 -12.93 -2.35 34.60
C LEU A 144 -13.39 -0.90 34.84
N SER A 145 -14.71 -0.65 34.76
CA SER A 145 -15.30 0.66 35.02
C SER A 145 -15.14 1.09 36.47
N GLU A 146 -15.31 0.16 37.43
CA GLU A 146 -15.08 0.41 38.85
C GLU A 146 -13.61 0.75 39.16
N VAL A 147 -12.68 -0.05 38.62
CA VAL A 147 -11.23 0.13 38.86
C VAL A 147 -10.71 1.43 38.26
N LEU A 148 -11.13 1.78 37.04
CA LEU A 148 -10.73 3.03 36.40
C LEU A 148 -11.51 4.25 36.90
N GLY A 149 -12.68 4.03 37.52
CA GLY A 149 -13.55 5.09 38.02
C GLY A 149 -14.24 5.92 36.92
N VAL A 150 -14.35 5.35 35.71
CA VAL A 150 -14.94 5.98 34.51
C VAL A 150 -15.83 4.98 33.76
N PRO A 151 -16.88 5.41 33.04
CA PRO A 151 -17.77 4.49 32.31
C PRO A 151 -17.02 3.73 31.22
N VAL A 152 -17.21 2.42 31.17
CA VAL A 152 -16.66 1.53 30.13
C VAL A 152 -17.81 0.88 29.38
N VAL A 153 -17.86 1.08 28.06
CA VAL A 153 -18.90 0.51 27.19
C VAL A 153 -18.27 -0.47 26.20
N PRO A 154 -18.69 -1.75 26.17
CA PRO A 154 -18.24 -2.71 25.18
C PRO A 154 -18.83 -2.38 23.81
N THR A 155 -17.98 -2.37 22.77
CA THR A 155 -18.40 -1.97 21.41
C THR A 155 -17.83 -2.90 20.33
N ILE A 156 -18.55 -2.97 19.20
CA ILE A 156 -18.06 -3.56 17.94
C ILE A 156 -18.36 -2.55 16.83
N ALA A 157 -17.36 -1.72 16.50
CA ALA A 157 -17.54 -0.59 15.59
C ALA A 157 -18.06 -0.99 14.19
N VAL A 158 -17.65 -2.17 13.68
CA VAL A 158 -18.05 -2.64 12.35
C VAL A 158 -19.55 -2.97 12.28
N THR A 159 -20.14 -3.49 13.36
CA THR A 159 -21.56 -3.82 13.43
C THR A 159 -22.41 -2.69 14.02
N GLY A 160 -21.78 -1.66 14.59
CA GLY A 160 -22.46 -0.59 15.32
C GLY A 160 -22.93 -0.98 16.73
N SER A 161 -22.59 -2.18 17.21
CA SER A 161 -22.98 -2.64 18.54
C SER A 161 -22.35 -1.79 19.64
N GLY A 162 -23.14 -1.38 20.64
CA GLY A 162 -22.71 -0.56 21.78
C GLY A 162 -22.57 0.94 21.51
N ILE A 163 -22.63 1.40 20.25
CA ILE A 163 -22.43 2.82 19.90
C ILE A 163 -23.50 3.74 20.50
N LYS A 164 -24.77 3.31 20.48
CA LYS A 164 -25.87 4.08 21.09
C LYS A 164 -25.70 4.24 22.59
N GLU A 165 -25.27 3.19 23.27
CA GLU A 165 -25.01 3.20 24.72
C GLU A 165 -23.80 4.09 25.05
N LEU A 166 -22.75 4.02 24.23
CA LEU A 166 -21.55 4.84 24.36
C LEU A 166 -21.88 6.35 24.35
N ILE A 167 -22.68 6.80 23.38
CA ILE A 167 -23.11 8.20 23.30
C ILE A 167 -24.05 8.56 24.44
N ASP A 168 -24.91 7.65 24.87
CA ASP A 168 -25.77 7.89 26.03
C ASP A 168 -24.97 8.14 27.31
N LYS A 169 -23.92 7.34 27.55
CA LYS A 169 -22.98 7.54 28.67
C LYS A 169 -22.22 8.86 28.53
N ALA A 170 -21.78 9.23 27.33
CA ALA A 170 -21.12 10.51 27.10
C ALA A 170 -22.04 11.70 27.44
N VAL A 171 -23.31 11.66 27.02
CA VAL A 171 -24.31 12.68 27.39
C VAL A 171 -24.53 12.72 28.92
N GLN A 172 -24.63 11.56 29.59
CA GLN A 172 -24.79 11.51 31.04
C GLN A 172 -23.57 12.06 31.82
N VAL A 173 -22.36 11.88 31.29
CA VAL A 173 -21.13 12.48 31.84
C VAL A 173 -21.15 14.01 31.65
N PHE A 174 -21.51 14.47 30.45
CA PHE A 174 -21.67 15.90 30.16
C PHE A 174 -22.71 16.59 31.06
N GLU A 175 -23.87 15.96 31.26
CA GLU A 175 -24.92 16.46 32.14
C GLU A 175 -24.57 16.38 33.64
N GLY A 176 -23.43 15.77 34.00
CA GLY A 176 -23.02 15.57 35.40
C GLY A 176 -23.85 14.53 36.17
N LYS A 177 -24.68 13.73 35.47
CA LYS A 177 -25.43 12.62 36.07
C LYS A 177 -24.51 11.49 36.53
N ILE A 178 -23.43 11.25 35.78
CA ILE A 178 -22.34 10.37 36.17
C ILE A 178 -21.20 11.22 36.75
N LYS A 179 -20.95 11.10 38.05
CA LYS A 179 -19.78 11.72 38.69
C LYS A 179 -18.57 10.82 38.51
N LEU A 180 -17.63 11.26 37.68
CA LEU A 180 -16.35 10.58 37.48
C LEU A 180 -15.52 10.62 38.76
N LYS A 181 -14.88 9.50 39.09
CA LYS A 181 -13.85 9.41 40.14
C LYS A 181 -12.62 8.70 39.58
N PRO A 182 -11.90 9.33 38.63
CA PRO A 182 -10.79 8.71 37.93
C PRO A 182 -9.78 8.06 38.88
N LEU A 183 -9.27 6.89 38.49
CA LEU A 183 -8.15 6.26 39.17
C LEU A 183 -7.00 7.26 39.29
N LYS A 184 -6.51 7.47 40.52
CA LYS A 184 -5.34 8.33 40.76
C LYS A 184 -4.08 7.52 40.45
N ILE A 185 -3.32 7.94 39.43
CA ILE A 185 -2.04 7.33 39.10
C ILE A 185 -1.04 7.67 40.21
N THR A 186 -0.50 6.63 40.84
CA THR A 186 0.55 6.73 41.85
C THR A 186 1.83 6.10 41.34
N TYR A 187 2.93 6.84 41.45
CA TYR A 187 4.26 6.40 41.10
C TYR A 187 5.00 5.84 42.32
N CYS A 188 6.19 5.29 42.10
CA CYS A 188 7.08 4.91 43.20
C CYS A 188 7.34 6.10 44.14
N LYS A 189 7.62 5.81 45.41
CA LYS A 189 7.64 6.81 46.50
C LYS A 189 8.53 8.01 46.18
N GLU A 190 9.71 7.75 45.64
CA GLU A 190 10.71 8.75 45.27
C GLU A 190 10.21 9.68 44.16
N VAL A 191 9.57 9.12 43.14
CA VAL A 191 9.00 9.88 42.03
C VAL A 191 7.82 10.71 42.52
N GLU A 192 6.95 10.17 43.39
CA GLU A 192 5.87 10.96 44.00
C GLU A 192 6.38 12.13 44.84
N GLU A 193 7.44 11.92 45.63
CA GLU A 193 8.07 13.00 46.40
C GLU A 193 8.62 14.10 45.48
N ALA A 194 9.22 13.74 44.34
CA ALA A 194 9.68 14.68 43.33
C ALA A 194 8.52 15.43 42.66
N ILE A 195 7.45 14.71 42.25
CA ILE A 195 6.23 15.30 41.67
C ILE A 195 5.62 16.30 42.65
N GLN A 196 5.50 15.95 43.93
CA GLN A 196 4.87 16.83 44.93
C GLN A 196 5.68 18.11 45.15
N LYS A 197 7.01 18.02 45.19
CA LYS A 197 7.89 19.20 45.30
C LYS A 197 7.73 20.13 44.09
N LEU A 198 7.74 19.58 42.87
CA LEU A 198 7.53 20.36 41.65
C LEU A 198 6.13 20.96 41.57
N GLU A 199 5.10 20.17 41.90
CA GLU A 199 3.70 20.61 41.86
C GLU A 199 3.47 21.82 42.78
N ASN A 200 4.03 21.78 44.00
CA ASN A 200 3.95 22.90 44.95
C ASN A 200 4.62 24.16 44.40
N GLN A 201 5.80 24.03 43.78
CA GLN A 201 6.50 25.16 43.20
C GLN A 201 5.75 25.73 41.98
N ILE A 202 5.23 24.86 41.10
CA ILE A 202 4.46 25.26 39.91
C ILE A 202 3.19 26.01 40.32
N LYS A 203 2.50 25.58 41.38
CA LYS A 203 1.31 26.27 41.90
C LYS A 203 1.61 27.69 42.38
N ILE A 204 2.79 27.92 42.97
CA ILE A 204 3.22 29.23 43.46
C ILE A 204 3.68 30.13 42.30
N SER A 205 4.52 29.58 41.42
CA SER A 205 5.29 30.35 40.43
C SER A 205 4.61 30.51 39.07
N LEU A 206 3.69 29.63 38.68
CA LEU A 206 3.11 29.56 37.32
C LEU A 206 1.57 29.56 37.30
N SER A 207 0.94 30.48 38.02
CA SER A 207 -0.52 30.59 38.11
C SER A 207 -1.22 30.64 36.73
N ASN A 208 -0.66 31.35 35.75
CA ASN A 208 -1.24 31.46 34.40
C ASN A 208 -1.20 30.15 33.59
N LEU A 209 -0.15 29.33 33.74
CA LEU A 209 -0.02 28.06 33.02
C LEU A 209 -0.91 26.98 33.66
N THR A 210 -1.11 27.05 34.98
CA THR A 210 -1.99 26.13 35.72
C THR A 210 -3.48 26.29 35.39
N LEU A 211 -3.88 27.38 34.72
CA LEU A 211 -5.23 27.54 34.16
C LEU A 211 -5.46 26.62 32.95
N LYS A 212 -4.39 26.32 32.20
CA LYS A 212 -4.45 25.49 30.99
C LYS A 212 -4.19 24.02 31.31
N TYR A 213 -3.11 23.73 32.04
CA TYR A 213 -2.69 22.37 32.38
C TYR A 213 -2.79 22.10 33.89
N PRO A 214 -3.20 20.89 34.32
CA PRO A 214 -3.12 20.52 35.74
C PRO A 214 -1.68 20.61 36.25
N SER A 215 -1.48 21.22 37.43
CA SER A 215 -0.16 21.41 38.05
C SER A 215 0.59 20.09 38.27
N ARG A 216 -0.12 19.05 38.71
CA ARG A 216 0.44 17.69 38.85
C ARG A 216 0.91 17.12 37.50
N TRP A 217 0.14 17.33 36.43
CA TRP A 217 0.50 16.86 35.09
C TRP A 217 1.75 17.58 34.56
N LEU A 218 1.87 18.91 34.79
CA LEU A 218 3.09 19.66 34.46
C LEU A 218 4.32 19.13 35.21
N ALA A 219 4.17 18.80 36.50
CA ALA A 219 5.24 18.21 37.30
C ALA A 219 5.68 16.84 36.74
N ILE A 220 4.72 15.98 36.38
CA ILE A 220 5.00 14.68 35.72
C ILE A 220 5.77 14.91 34.42
N LYS A 221 5.34 15.87 33.58
CA LYS A 221 6.00 16.17 32.30
C LYS A 221 7.42 16.71 32.41
N LEU A 222 7.72 17.47 33.46
CA LEU A 222 9.09 17.88 33.75
C LEU A 222 9.98 16.70 34.19
N ILE A 223 9.42 15.74 34.92
CA ILE A 223 10.15 14.51 35.27
C ILE A 223 10.34 13.61 34.04
N GLU A 224 9.39 13.62 33.09
CA GLU A 224 9.55 12.96 31.78
C GLU A 224 10.55 13.63 30.84
N LYS A 225 11.09 14.81 31.19
CA LYS A 225 11.96 15.62 30.31
C LYS A 225 11.26 15.98 28.98
N ASP A 226 9.98 16.37 29.03
CA ASP A 226 9.20 16.76 27.85
C ASP A 226 9.65 18.13 27.30
N GLU A 227 10.37 18.11 26.18
CA GLU A 227 10.99 19.31 25.59
C GLU A 227 10.00 20.44 25.26
N ASP A 228 8.78 20.11 24.82
CA ASP A 228 7.78 21.12 24.49
C ASP A 228 7.29 21.86 25.74
N ILE A 229 7.08 21.14 26.84
CA ILE A 229 6.69 21.73 28.12
C ILE A 229 7.85 22.52 28.73
N GLU A 230 9.08 22.01 28.66
CA GLU A 230 10.26 22.75 29.11
C GLU A 230 10.39 24.09 28.38
N ASN A 231 10.26 24.08 27.05
CA ASN A 231 10.33 25.30 26.23
C ASN A 231 9.18 26.27 26.52
N LYS A 232 7.96 25.77 26.73
CA LYS A 232 6.83 26.60 27.16
C LYS A 232 7.12 27.25 28.52
N ILE A 233 7.72 26.54 29.48
CA ILE A 233 8.06 27.06 30.81
C ILE A 233 9.21 28.08 30.76
N LYS A 234 10.22 27.89 29.89
CA LYS A 234 11.35 28.85 29.72
C LYS A 234 10.87 30.28 29.41
N SER A 235 9.74 30.42 28.72
CA SER A 235 9.18 31.72 28.35
C SER A 235 8.64 32.55 29.55
N PHE A 236 8.56 31.97 30.74
CA PHE A 236 8.09 32.64 31.95
C PHE A 236 9.26 33.08 32.85
N SER A 237 9.09 34.20 33.56
CA SER A 237 10.14 34.81 34.39
C SER A 237 10.66 33.92 35.53
N GLU A 238 9.85 32.99 36.04
CA GLU A 238 10.25 32.01 37.06
C GLU A 238 10.51 30.61 36.50
N GLY A 239 10.48 30.46 35.16
CA GLY A 239 10.65 29.18 34.49
C GLY A 239 12.00 28.52 34.74
N GLU A 240 13.09 29.28 34.73
CA GLU A 240 14.45 28.75 34.97
C GLU A 240 14.61 28.14 36.36
N LYS A 241 13.96 28.71 37.39
CA LYS A 241 13.98 28.15 38.76
C LYS A 241 13.30 26.79 38.83
N ILE A 242 12.20 26.61 38.10
CA ILE A 242 11.47 25.35 38.05
C ILE A 242 12.25 24.31 37.25
N LEU A 243 12.85 24.70 36.13
CA LEU A 243 13.64 23.81 35.29
C LEU A 243 14.91 23.32 35.99
N SER A 244 15.60 24.20 36.73
CA SER A 244 16.76 23.82 37.56
C SER A 244 16.37 22.91 38.73
N LEU A 245 15.19 23.12 39.33
CA LEU A 245 14.66 22.20 40.33
C LEU A 245 14.33 20.83 39.72
N ALA A 246 13.72 20.80 38.53
CA ALA A 246 13.39 19.57 37.83
C ALA A 246 14.66 18.79 37.42
N SER A 247 15.69 19.47 36.91
CA SER A 247 16.96 18.83 36.55
C SER A 247 17.64 18.21 37.78
N MET A 248 17.70 18.94 38.90
CA MET A 248 18.23 18.42 40.17
C MET A 248 17.46 17.18 40.65
N LEU A 249 16.13 17.20 40.58
CA LEU A 249 15.31 16.04 40.98
C LEU A 249 15.51 14.84 40.05
N ASN A 250 15.63 15.08 38.74
CA ASN A 250 15.90 14.02 37.76
C ASN A 250 17.30 13.39 37.95
N GLU A 251 18.31 14.18 38.29
CA GLU A 251 19.66 13.69 38.64
C GLU A 251 19.63 12.82 39.91
N ASN A 252 18.94 13.28 40.96
CA ASN A 252 18.77 12.50 42.19
C ASN A 252 18.05 11.15 41.95
N LEU A 253 17.04 11.13 41.07
CA LEU A 253 16.35 9.90 40.69
C LEU A 253 17.28 8.95 39.94
N MET A 254 18.11 9.47 39.03
CA MET A 254 19.11 8.70 38.29
C MET A 254 20.15 8.08 39.22
N GLU A 255 20.72 8.86 40.15
CA GLU A 255 21.70 8.36 41.12
C GLU A 255 21.13 7.24 41.99
N LYS A 256 19.86 7.36 42.41
CA LYS A 256 19.24 6.39 43.32
C LYS A 256 18.79 5.10 42.65
N HIS A 257 18.25 5.17 41.43
CA HIS A 257 17.67 4.02 40.74
C HIS A 257 18.54 3.46 39.61
N GLY A 258 19.61 4.16 39.22
CA GLY A 258 20.47 3.80 38.10
C GLY A 258 19.76 3.81 36.74
N ARG A 259 18.65 4.57 36.63
CA ARG A 259 17.80 4.64 35.44
C ARG A 259 17.25 6.05 35.28
N ASP A 260 17.06 6.46 34.03
CA ASP A 260 16.45 7.73 33.70
C ASP A 260 14.99 7.82 34.19
N SER A 261 14.59 9.03 34.60
CA SER A 261 13.25 9.32 35.12
C SER A 261 12.08 8.96 34.18
N PRO A 262 12.15 9.13 32.83
CA PRO A 262 11.05 8.73 31.94
C PRO A 262 10.87 7.21 31.91
N VAL A 263 11.95 6.44 32.10
CA VAL A 263 11.89 4.97 32.16
C VAL A 263 11.15 4.52 33.41
N LEU A 264 11.42 5.16 34.57
CA LEU A 264 10.74 4.87 35.82
C LEU A 264 9.22 5.14 35.71
N LEU A 265 8.83 6.30 35.17
CA LEU A 265 7.43 6.65 34.95
C LEU A 265 6.73 5.67 34.01
N ALA A 266 7.39 5.27 32.92
CA ALA A 266 6.84 4.29 31.99
C ALA A 266 6.63 2.92 32.67
N MET A 267 7.61 2.46 33.45
CA MET A 267 7.51 1.20 34.19
C MET A 267 6.32 1.18 35.16
N ASP A 268 6.13 2.26 35.94
CA ASP A 268 5.03 2.36 36.89
C ASP A 268 3.67 2.36 36.19
N ARG A 269 3.54 3.07 35.05
CA ARG A 269 2.30 3.06 34.25
C ARG A 269 2.00 1.69 33.65
N TYR A 270 3.01 1.00 33.11
CA TYR A 270 2.83 -0.37 32.64
C TYR A 270 2.48 -1.33 33.77
N GLY A 271 3.09 -1.17 34.95
CA GLY A 271 2.75 -1.91 36.16
C GLY A 271 1.28 -1.73 36.52
N LEU A 272 0.82 -0.47 36.61
CA LEU A 272 -0.57 -0.14 36.91
C LEU A 272 -1.55 -0.68 35.86
N ALA A 273 -1.22 -0.51 34.56
CA ALA A 273 -2.04 -1.06 33.47
C ALA A 273 -2.18 -2.58 33.59
N ASN A 274 -1.11 -3.30 33.91
CA ASN A 274 -1.12 -4.74 34.10
C ASN A 274 -1.98 -5.14 35.32
N GLU A 275 -1.91 -4.40 36.44
CA GLU A 275 -2.79 -4.63 37.59
C GLU A 275 -4.27 -4.44 37.23
N VAL A 276 -4.61 -3.38 36.51
CA VAL A 276 -5.97 -3.16 36.00
C VAL A 276 -6.42 -4.31 35.11
N VAL A 277 -5.58 -4.77 34.17
CA VAL A 277 -5.90 -5.92 33.30
C VAL A 277 -6.09 -7.20 34.11
N LYS A 278 -5.17 -7.54 35.01
CA LYS A 278 -5.28 -8.74 35.86
C LYS A 278 -6.57 -8.76 36.68
N SER A 279 -7.02 -7.59 37.14
CA SER A 279 -8.25 -7.48 37.92
C SER A 279 -9.50 -7.68 37.06
N SER A 280 -9.48 -7.29 35.77
CA SER A 280 -10.67 -7.17 34.91
C SER A 280 -10.73 -8.19 33.77
N VAL A 281 -9.64 -8.89 33.46
CA VAL A 281 -9.55 -9.82 32.33
C VAL A 281 -9.39 -11.26 32.81
N LYS A 282 -10.23 -12.15 32.29
CA LYS A 282 -10.13 -13.60 32.46
C LYS A 282 -9.78 -14.23 31.11
N PHE A 283 -8.63 -14.89 31.06
CA PHE A 283 -8.25 -15.72 29.91
C PHE A 283 -8.98 -17.07 30.03
N THR A 284 -9.92 -17.32 29.12
CA THR A 284 -10.42 -18.69 28.91
C THR A 284 -9.43 -19.40 27.99
N VAL A 285 -9.00 -20.60 28.41
CA VAL A 285 -8.00 -21.51 27.82
C VAL A 285 -7.58 -21.23 26.36
N SER A 286 -6.26 -21.29 26.14
CA SER A 286 -5.49 -21.11 24.90
C SER A 286 -6.30 -21.25 23.60
N PRO A 287 -6.31 -20.23 22.72
CA PRO A 287 -7.04 -20.27 21.47
C PRO A 287 -6.61 -21.52 20.67
N LYS A 288 -7.58 -22.27 20.16
CA LYS A 288 -7.30 -23.29 19.15
C LYS A 288 -6.71 -22.57 17.95
N ILE A 289 -5.57 -23.07 17.45
CA ILE A 289 -4.91 -22.51 16.25
C ILE A 289 -5.97 -22.37 15.16
N SER A 290 -6.20 -21.14 14.72
CA SER A 290 -7.25 -20.87 13.74
C SER A 290 -6.86 -21.46 12.38
N PHE A 291 -7.83 -21.63 11.47
CA PHE A 291 -7.50 -22.06 10.12
C PHE A 291 -6.56 -21.06 9.44
N GLU A 292 -6.70 -19.76 9.73
CA GLU A 292 -5.80 -18.73 9.21
C GLU A 292 -4.38 -18.91 9.73
N GLU A 293 -4.20 -19.19 11.02
CA GLU A 293 -2.87 -19.42 11.62
C GLU A 293 -2.19 -20.66 11.05
N LYS A 294 -2.93 -21.75 10.79
CA LYS A 294 -2.38 -22.93 10.10
C LYS A 294 -1.96 -22.61 8.67
N LEU A 295 -2.74 -21.80 7.96
CA LEU A 295 -2.42 -21.38 6.60
C LEU A 295 -1.18 -20.48 6.59
N ASP A 296 -1.07 -19.56 7.56
CA ASP A 296 0.09 -18.68 7.75
C ASP A 296 1.36 -19.48 8.05
N GLU A 297 1.27 -20.51 8.91
CA GLU A 297 2.41 -21.38 9.22
C GLU A 297 2.93 -22.13 7.98
N VAL A 298 2.01 -22.66 7.17
CA VAL A 298 2.34 -23.42 5.96
C VAL A 298 2.86 -22.51 4.84
N THR A 299 2.20 -21.38 4.61
CA THR A 299 2.58 -20.43 3.55
C THR A 299 3.82 -19.60 3.92
N GLY A 300 4.06 -19.33 5.20
CA GLY A 300 5.24 -18.63 5.70
C GLY A 300 6.46 -19.53 5.93
N HIS A 301 6.34 -20.84 5.75
CA HIS A 301 7.42 -21.79 6.01
C HIS A 301 8.59 -21.61 5.03
N LYS A 302 9.83 -21.71 5.53
CA LYS A 302 11.08 -21.43 4.80
C LYS A 302 11.26 -22.19 3.47
N ILE A 303 10.67 -23.38 3.33
CA ILE A 303 10.78 -24.23 2.12
C ILE A 303 9.41 -24.41 1.46
N LEU A 304 8.45 -24.98 2.21
CA LEU A 304 7.07 -25.16 1.75
C LEU A 304 6.43 -23.86 1.23
N GLY A 305 6.74 -22.69 1.82
CA GLY A 305 6.24 -21.41 1.34
C GLY A 305 6.66 -21.11 -0.10
N TYR A 306 7.92 -21.34 -0.48
CA TYR A 306 8.37 -21.17 -1.87
C TYR A 306 7.73 -22.19 -2.82
N ILE A 307 7.53 -23.44 -2.37
CA ILE A 307 6.85 -24.47 -3.16
C ILE A 307 5.40 -24.05 -3.45
N ILE A 308 4.68 -23.59 -2.43
CA ILE A 308 3.30 -23.12 -2.54
C ILE A 308 3.24 -21.87 -3.42
N LEU A 309 4.19 -20.95 -3.27
CA LEU A 309 4.32 -19.77 -4.11
C LEU A 309 4.47 -20.16 -5.58
N SER A 310 5.40 -21.04 -5.91
CA SER A 310 5.58 -21.54 -7.27
C SER A 310 4.34 -22.26 -7.81
N LEU A 311 3.67 -23.05 -6.98
CA LEU A 311 2.45 -23.76 -7.37
C LEU A 311 1.27 -22.81 -7.63
N ILE A 312 1.08 -21.80 -6.79
CA ILE A 312 0.04 -20.77 -6.98
C ILE A 312 0.30 -20.00 -8.26
N PHE A 313 1.53 -19.52 -8.49
CA PHE A 313 1.85 -18.81 -9.74
C PHE A 313 1.70 -19.71 -10.98
N GLY A 314 2.13 -20.97 -10.90
CA GLY A 314 1.90 -21.95 -11.97
C GLY A 314 0.42 -22.11 -12.29
N LEU A 315 -0.42 -22.29 -11.26
CA LEU A 315 -1.87 -22.42 -11.40
C LEU A 315 -2.51 -21.16 -12.00
N ILE A 316 -2.04 -19.96 -11.62
CA ILE A 316 -2.50 -18.70 -12.22
C ILE A 316 -2.26 -18.70 -13.72
N PHE A 317 -1.04 -19.00 -14.17
CA PHE A 317 -0.73 -19.03 -15.59
C PHE A 317 -1.55 -20.09 -16.32
N THR A 318 -1.68 -21.30 -15.78
CA THR A 318 -2.51 -22.35 -16.38
C THR A 318 -3.96 -21.91 -16.56
N ILE A 319 -4.55 -21.27 -15.55
CA ILE A 319 -5.94 -20.78 -15.62
C ILE A 319 -6.06 -19.60 -16.61
N VAL A 320 -5.16 -18.63 -16.55
CA VAL A 320 -5.19 -17.46 -17.45
C VAL A 320 -5.06 -17.88 -18.90
N PHE A 321 -4.12 -18.78 -19.23
CA PHE A 321 -3.96 -19.27 -20.59
C PHE A 321 -5.10 -20.19 -21.02
N GLY A 322 -5.59 -21.06 -20.14
CA GLY A 322 -6.74 -21.93 -20.44
C GLY A 322 -8.00 -21.14 -20.76
N ILE A 323 -8.37 -20.18 -19.91
CA ILE A 323 -9.54 -19.32 -20.12
C ILE A 323 -9.31 -18.38 -21.30
N GLY A 324 -8.12 -17.78 -21.42
CA GLY A 324 -7.80 -16.84 -22.48
C GLY A 324 -7.85 -17.48 -23.87
N ASN A 325 -7.27 -18.68 -24.04
CA ASN A 325 -7.33 -19.42 -25.30
C ASN A 325 -8.77 -19.78 -25.68
N TYR A 326 -9.58 -20.22 -24.71
CA TYR A 326 -10.98 -20.50 -24.94
C TYR A 326 -11.74 -19.26 -25.44
N LEU A 327 -11.55 -18.12 -24.78
CA LEU A 327 -12.17 -16.85 -25.16
C LEU A 327 -11.69 -16.32 -26.52
N ILE A 328 -10.40 -16.49 -26.85
CA ILE A 328 -9.84 -16.14 -28.17
C ILE A 328 -10.56 -16.90 -29.26
N ASN A 329 -10.66 -18.24 -29.16
CA ASN A 329 -11.29 -19.05 -30.20
C ASN A 329 -12.74 -18.62 -30.48
N VAL A 330 -13.48 -18.26 -29.41
CA VAL A 330 -14.86 -17.75 -29.53
C VAL A 330 -14.90 -16.39 -30.23
N LEU A 331 -14.01 -15.48 -29.85
CA LEU A 331 -13.96 -14.13 -30.43
C LEU A 331 -13.42 -14.13 -31.87
N GLU A 332 -12.40 -14.95 -32.19
CA GLU A 332 -11.87 -15.12 -33.55
C GLU A 332 -12.97 -15.59 -34.49
N SER A 333 -13.72 -16.64 -34.11
CA SER A 333 -14.84 -17.15 -34.91
C SER A 333 -15.89 -16.06 -35.20
N PHE A 334 -16.14 -15.17 -34.23
CA PHE A 334 -17.07 -14.05 -34.40
C PHE A 334 -16.53 -12.98 -35.36
N PHE A 335 -15.25 -12.59 -35.22
CA PHE A 335 -14.65 -11.55 -36.06
C PHE A 335 -14.33 -12.03 -37.48
N GLU A 336 -13.97 -13.30 -37.66
CA GLU A 336 -13.80 -13.91 -38.99
C GLU A 336 -15.10 -13.85 -39.81
N ALA A 337 -16.25 -14.12 -39.18
CA ALA A 337 -17.55 -13.97 -39.81
C ALA A 337 -17.88 -12.50 -40.19
N LEU A 338 -17.33 -11.53 -39.46
CA LEU A 338 -17.56 -10.09 -39.68
C LEU A 338 -16.60 -9.47 -40.71
N THR A 339 -15.41 -10.07 -40.89
CA THR A 339 -14.33 -9.57 -41.75
C THR A 339 -14.75 -9.34 -43.22
N PRO A 340 -15.47 -10.26 -43.91
CA PRO A 340 -15.87 -10.03 -45.29
C PRO A 340 -16.84 -8.85 -45.44
N PHE A 341 -17.71 -8.60 -44.46
CA PHE A 341 -18.61 -7.45 -44.47
C PHE A 341 -17.84 -6.14 -44.29
N LEU A 342 -16.84 -6.12 -43.42
CA LEU A 342 -15.96 -4.96 -43.21
C LEU A 342 -15.16 -4.63 -44.48
N ASN A 343 -14.59 -5.62 -45.15
CA ASN A 343 -13.82 -5.42 -46.39
C ASN A 343 -14.70 -4.92 -47.56
N GLN A 344 -15.95 -5.39 -47.63
CA GLN A 344 -16.91 -4.89 -48.62
C GLN A 344 -17.34 -3.44 -48.32
N PHE A 345 -17.45 -3.08 -47.04
CA PHE A 345 -17.77 -1.72 -46.61
C PHE A 345 -16.62 -0.74 -46.85
N THR A 346 -15.36 -1.11 -46.57
CA THR A 346 -14.20 -0.25 -46.82
C THR A 346 -13.97 0.02 -48.31
N SER A 347 -14.08 -1.02 -49.15
CA SER A 347 -13.97 -0.89 -50.61
C SER A 347 -15.11 -0.09 -51.25
N PHE A 348 -16.28 -0.02 -50.60
CA PHE A 348 -17.38 0.87 -51.01
C PHE A 348 -17.13 2.34 -50.66
N ILE A 349 -16.49 2.63 -49.52
CA ILE A 349 -16.29 4.00 -49.02
C ILE A 349 -15.19 4.74 -49.78
N THR A 350 -14.09 4.09 -50.16
CA THR A 350 -13.02 4.79 -50.89
C THR A 350 -12.19 3.83 -51.74
N LYS A 351 -11.80 4.28 -52.95
CA LYS A 351 -10.82 3.60 -53.81
C LYS A 351 -9.38 4.07 -53.61
N ASN A 352 -9.15 4.97 -52.64
CA ASN A 352 -7.82 5.50 -52.36
C ASN A 352 -7.08 4.54 -51.42
N ILE A 353 -6.01 3.94 -51.92
CA ILE A 353 -5.15 2.98 -51.22
C ILE A 353 -4.72 3.44 -49.82
N ILE A 354 -4.44 4.73 -49.63
CA ILE A 354 -3.99 5.25 -48.33
C ILE A 354 -5.15 5.29 -47.33
N VAL A 355 -6.33 5.73 -47.77
CA VAL A 355 -7.54 5.80 -46.92
C VAL A 355 -8.01 4.40 -46.57
N GLU A 356 -7.99 3.48 -47.52
CA GLU A 356 -8.29 2.06 -47.33
C GLU A 356 -7.35 1.42 -46.30
N SER A 357 -6.05 1.69 -46.42
CA SER A 357 -5.02 1.22 -45.46
C SER A 357 -5.25 1.75 -44.04
N ILE A 358 -5.63 3.02 -43.90
CA ILE A 358 -5.95 3.59 -42.58
C ILE A 358 -7.17 2.91 -41.97
N LEU A 359 -8.24 2.71 -42.75
CA LEU A 359 -9.46 2.06 -42.26
C LEU A 359 -9.17 0.59 -41.88
N ASN A 360 -8.45 -0.15 -42.71
CA ASN A 360 -8.05 -1.53 -42.43
C ASN A 360 -7.16 -1.60 -41.18
N GLY A 361 -6.22 -0.66 -41.02
CA GLY A 361 -5.38 -0.54 -39.83
C GLY A 361 -6.20 -0.27 -38.55
N ILE A 362 -7.25 0.54 -38.62
CA ILE A 362 -8.16 0.80 -37.48
C ILE A 362 -8.92 -0.47 -37.11
N PHE A 363 -9.56 -1.12 -38.08
CA PHE A 363 -10.33 -2.34 -37.83
C PHE A 363 -9.47 -3.48 -37.30
N SER A 364 -8.30 -3.71 -37.91
CA SER A 364 -7.32 -4.68 -37.43
C SER A 364 -6.87 -4.36 -35.98
N GLY A 365 -6.64 -3.08 -35.67
CA GLY A 365 -6.31 -2.63 -34.33
C GLY A 365 -7.40 -2.94 -33.29
N ILE A 366 -8.66 -2.68 -33.63
CA ILE A 366 -9.82 -2.99 -32.76
C ILE A 366 -9.97 -4.50 -32.57
N THR A 367 -9.92 -5.28 -33.66
CA THR A 367 -10.04 -6.74 -33.64
C THR A 367 -8.93 -7.37 -32.80
N ALA A 368 -7.68 -6.98 -33.02
CA ALA A 368 -6.55 -7.46 -32.22
C ALA A 368 -6.63 -7.00 -30.76
N GLY A 369 -7.19 -5.81 -30.50
CA GLY A 369 -7.49 -5.29 -29.17
C GLY A 369 -8.43 -6.21 -28.39
N ILE A 370 -9.59 -6.50 -28.96
CA ILE A 370 -10.69 -7.22 -28.31
C ILE A 370 -10.40 -8.73 -28.27
N THR A 371 -9.94 -9.29 -29.39
CA THR A 371 -9.84 -10.73 -29.58
C THR A 371 -8.65 -11.33 -28.86
N ILE A 372 -7.52 -10.64 -28.80
CA ILE A 372 -6.27 -11.25 -28.32
C ILE A 372 -5.97 -10.80 -26.89
N VAL A 373 -6.21 -9.54 -26.56
CA VAL A 373 -5.68 -8.96 -25.32
C VAL A 373 -6.64 -8.98 -24.15
N LEU A 374 -7.90 -8.63 -24.35
CA LEU A 374 -8.89 -8.69 -23.28
C LEU A 374 -9.07 -10.11 -22.70
N PRO A 375 -9.06 -11.19 -23.50
CA PRO A 375 -9.17 -12.56 -23.02
C PRO A 375 -8.12 -13.01 -22.01
N TYR A 376 -6.90 -12.49 -22.08
CA TYR A 376 -5.86 -12.81 -21.09
C TYR A 376 -5.84 -11.79 -19.94
N ILE A 377 -6.05 -10.50 -20.21
CA ILE A 377 -5.98 -9.44 -19.21
C ILE A 377 -7.09 -9.57 -18.16
N VAL A 378 -8.33 -9.85 -18.59
CA VAL A 378 -9.47 -9.90 -17.68
C VAL A 378 -9.33 -11.05 -16.65
N PRO A 379 -9.06 -12.31 -17.05
CA PRO A 379 -8.80 -13.39 -16.09
C PRO A 379 -7.57 -13.11 -15.22
N PHE A 380 -6.51 -12.54 -15.79
CA PHE A 380 -5.32 -12.18 -15.01
C PHE A 380 -5.65 -11.19 -13.89
N TYR A 381 -6.31 -10.05 -14.20
CA TYR A 381 -6.68 -9.07 -13.18
C TYR A 381 -7.69 -9.60 -12.18
N PHE A 382 -8.59 -10.49 -12.60
CA PHE A 382 -9.53 -11.15 -11.71
C PHE A 382 -8.80 -12.00 -10.66
N ILE A 383 -7.90 -12.88 -11.10
CA ILE A 383 -7.15 -13.77 -10.19
C ILE A 383 -6.16 -12.99 -9.33
N LEU A 384 -5.48 -11.99 -9.90
CA LEU A 384 -4.61 -11.10 -9.14
C LEU A 384 -5.39 -10.35 -8.05
N SER A 385 -6.61 -9.89 -8.34
CA SER A 385 -7.47 -9.23 -7.33
C SER A 385 -7.88 -10.19 -6.21
N ILE A 386 -8.06 -11.50 -6.51
CA ILE A 386 -8.28 -12.53 -5.49
C ILE A 386 -7.05 -12.67 -4.58
N LEU A 387 -5.84 -12.75 -5.14
CA LEU A 387 -4.61 -12.84 -4.34
C LEU A 387 -4.36 -11.60 -3.48
N GLU A 388 -4.70 -10.42 -4.01
CA GLU A 388 -4.58 -9.15 -3.31
C GLU A 388 -5.57 -9.05 -2.14
N ASP A 389 -6.85 -9.33 -2.39
CA ASP A 389 -7.91 -9.21 -1.38
C ASP A 389 -7.88 -10.34 -0.34
N SER A 390 -7.34 -11.51 -0.68
CA SER A 390 -7.15 -12.61 0.28
C SER A 390 -6.05 -12.33 1.29
N GLY A 391 -5.12 -11.42 0.98
CA GLY A 391 -3.94 -11.14 1.79
C GLY A 391 -2.76 -12.08 1.51
N TYR A 392 -2.80 -12.87 0.44
CA TYR A 392 -1.68 -13.76 0.09
C TYR A 392 -0.42 -13.00 -0.36
N LEU A 393 -0.56 -11.90 -1.12
CA LEU A 393 0.58 -11.11 -1.62
C LEU A 393 1.54 -10.62 -0.52
N PRO A 394 1.07 -10.12 0.65
CA PRO A 394 1.94 -9.85 1.81
C PRO A 394 2.78 -11.04 2.29
N ARG A 395 2.28 -12.27 2.28
CA ARG A 395 3.06 -13.46 2.69
C ARG A 395 4.11 -13.81 1.65
N ALA A 396 3.74 -13.73 0.37
CA ALA A 396 4.68 -13.89 -0.73
C ALA A 396 5.81 -12.85 -0.65
N ALA A 397 5.48 -11.61 -0.29
CA ALA A 397 6.43 -10.54 -0.04
C ALA A 397 7.36 -10.84 1.15
N PHE A 398 6.81 -11.35 2.25
CA PHE A 398 7.59 -11.79 3.42
C PHE A 398 8.57 -12.92 3.07
N LEU A 399 8.12 -13.96 2.35
CA LEU A 399 8.99 -15.06 1.90
C LEU A 399 10.14 -14.56 1.02
N LEU A 400 9.86 -13.59 0.15
CA LEU A 400 10.87 -13.04 -0.77
C LEU A 400 11.73 -11.95 -0.14
N ASP A 401 11.45 -11.52 1.09
CA ASP A 401 12.12 -10.37 1.72
C ASP A 401 13.64 -10.56 1.80
N SER A 402 14.09 -11.76 2.18
CA SER A 402 15.52 -12.10 2.23
C SER A 402 16.19 -12.04 0.84
N ALA A 403 15.48 -12.45 -0.21
CA ALA A 403 15.97 -12.36 -1.58
C ALA A 403 16.00 -10.91 -2.07
N MET A 404 14.96 -10.12 -1.75
CA MET A 404 14.87 -8.71 -2.14
C MET A 404 15.97 -7.86 -1.49
N HIS A 405 16.28 -8.09 -0.21
CA HIS A 405 17.35 -7.36 0.46
C HIS A 405 18.72 -7.58 -0.19
N LYS A 406 19.00 -8.76 -0.76
CA LYS A 406 20.24 -9.03 -1.52
C LYS A 406 20.35 -8.20 -2.81
N ILE A 407 19.22 -7.76 -3.33
CA ILE A 407 19.07 -6.95 -4.55
C ILE A 407 18.89 -5.47 -4.16
N GLY A 408 18.85 -5.13 -2.87
CA GLY A 408 18.69 -3.75 -2.42
C GLY A 408 17.27 -3.24 -2.36
N LEU A 409 16.29 -4.13 -2.29
CA LEU A 409 14.87 -3.82 -2.20
C LEU A 409 14.26 -4.42 -0.94
N HIS A 410 13.20 -3.80 -0.44
CA HIS A 410 12.37 -4.38 0.61
C HIS A 410 11.42 -5.45 0.04
N GLY A 411 10.97 -6.42 0.84
CA GLY A 411 10.03 -7.47 0.42
C GLY A 411 8.73 -6.94 -0.21
N LYS A 412 8.30 -5.72 0.14
CA LYS A 412 7.16 -5.01 -0.50
C LYS A 412 7.33 -4.92 -2.03
N ALA A 413 8.56 -4.78 -2.53
CA ALA A 413 8.85 -4.71 -3.96
C ALA A 413 8.48 -5.99 -4.71
N ALA A 414 8.47 -7.15 -4.04
CA ALA A 414 8.03 -8.41 -4.65
C ALA A 414 6.58 -8.33 -5.14
N ILE A 415 5.71 -7.57 -4.47
CA ILE A 415 4.32 -7.34 -4.90
C ILE A 415 4.29 -6.66 -6.28
N CYS A 416 5.13 -5.66 -6.48
CA CYS A 416 5.26 -4.96 -7.77
C CYS A 416 5.86 -5.88 -8.84
N LEU A 417 6.89 -6.67 -8.50
CA LEU A 417 7.49 -7.63 -9.43
C LEU A 417 6.47 -8.66 -9.92
N PHE A 418 5.66 -9.22 -9.02
CA PHE A 418 4.58 -10.13 -9.39
C PHE A 418 3.50 -9.48 -10.24
N LEU A 419 3.17 -8.23 -9.96
CA LEU A 419 2.26 -7.44 -10.78
C LEU A 419 2.79 -7.27 -12.22
N GLY A 420 4.13 -7.22 -12.38
CA GLY A 420 4.83 -7.10 -13.66
C GLY A 420 4.60 -8.28 -14.60
N TYR A 421 4.48 -9.51 -14.08
CA TYR A 421 4.12 -10.70 -14.87
C TYR A 421 2.75 -10.58 -15.53
N GLY A 422 1.87 -9.77 -14.97
CA GLY A 422 0.65 -9.32 -15.64
C GLY A 422 0.92 -8.22 -16.65
N CYS A 423 1.22 -7.04 -16.10
CA CYS A 423 1.47 -5.84 -16.87
C CYS A 423 2.47 -4.95 -16.14
N SER A 424 3.51 -4.52 -16.85
CA SER A 424 4.55 -3.65 -16.29
C SER A 424 4.04 -2.23 -15.97
N VAL A 425 2.91 -1.79 -16.55
CA VAL A 425 2.32 -0.46 -16.29
C VAL A 425 1.83 -0.30 -14.84
N PRO A 426 0.86 -1.10 -14.34
CA PRO A 426 0.43 -1.00 -12.95
C PRO A 426 1.54 -1.43 -11.98
N ALA A 427 2.46 -2.30 -12.38
CA ALA A 427 3.65 -2.65 -11.59
C ALA A 427 4.56 -1.44 -11.33
N CYS A 428 4.89 -0.70 -12.39
CA CYS A 428 5.71 0.50 -12.32
C CYS A 428 5.06 1.60 -11.48
N ILE A 429 3.76 1.85 -11.67
CA ILE A 429 3.02 2.86 -10.87
C ILE A 429 2.88 2.40 -9.41
N GLY A 430 2.71 1.10 -9.20
CA GLY A 430 2.62 0.49 -7.88
C GLY A 430 3.91 0.63 -7.06
N CYS A 431 5.04 0.91 -7.69
CA CYS A 431 6.32 1.14 -7.00
C CYS A 431 6.26 2.33 -6.01
N ARG A 432 5.26 3.21 -6.10
CA ARG A 432 4.99 4.28 -5.12
C ARG A 432 4.88 3.82 -3.67
N ILE A 433 4.55 2.54 -3.44
CA ILE A 433 4.45 1.96 -2.09
C ILE A 433 5.80 1.87 -1.36
N MET A 434 6.92 2.04 -2.09
CA MET A 434 8.26 2.05 -1.51
C MET A 434 8.56 3.42 -0.89
N GLU A 435 9.33 3.46 0.20
CA GLU A 435 9.54 4.70 0.96
C GLU A 435 10.57 5.61 0.30
N THR A 436 11.66 5.02 -0.20
CA THR A 436 12.78 5.79 -0.76
C THR A 436 12.69 5.93 -2.29
N GLU A 437 13.13 7.07 -2.84
CA GLU A 437 13.17 7.28 -4.29
C GLU A 437 14.06 6.25 -5.02
N ARG A 438 15.11 5.79 -4.33
CA ARG A 438 16.00 4.75 -4.85
C ARG A 438 15.25 3.44 -5.04
N GLU A 439 14.57 2.95 -4.00
CA GLU A 439 13.81 1.70 -4.07
C GLU A 439 12.71 1.83 -5.11
N ARG A 440 12.00 2.97 -5.14
CA ARG A 440 10.99 3.28 -6.16
C ARG A 440 11.53 3.08 -7.58
N PHE A 441 12.66 3.71 -7.90
CA PHE A 441 13.27 3.60 -9.22
C PHE A 441 13.81 2.19 -9.50
N LEU A 442 14.52 1.58 -8.55
CA LEU A 442 15.09 0.25 -8.70
C LEU A 442 14.00 -0.80 -8.92
N GLY A 443 12.92 -0.76 -8.13
CA GLY A 443 11.77 -1.63 -8.33
C GLY A 443 11.11 -1.39 -9.68
N GLY A 444 10.92 -0.13 -10.09
CA GLY A 444 10.41 0.21 -11.42
C GLY A 444 11.26 -0.35 -12.56
N PHE A 445 12.58 -0.20 -12.48
CA PHE A 445 13.53 -0.77 -13.44
C PHE A 445 13.42 -2.30 -13.51
N LEU A 446 13.44 -2.99 -12.38
CA LEU A 446 13.34 -4.46 -12.37
C LEU A 446 11.98 -4.98 -12.83
N THR A 447 10.87 -4.25 -12.58
CA THR A 447 9.54 -4.65 -13.06
C THR A 447 9.40 -4.63 -14.58
N VAL A 448 10.24 -3.87 -15.28
CA VAL A 448 10.23 -3.77 -16.75
C VAL A 448 10.95 -4.96 -17.41
N LEU A 449 11.89 -5.56 -16.69
CA LEU A 449 12.60 -6.76 -17.13
C LEU A 449 11.70 -8.00 -17.07
N ILE A 450 10.76 -8.04 -16.12
CA ILE A 450 9.83 -9.16 -15.96
C ILE A 450 8.99 -9.37 -17.22
N PRO A 451 8.88 -10.62 -17.73
CA PRO A 451 8.04 -10.95 -18.85
C PRO A 451 6.56 -10.82 -18.47
N CYS A 452 5.96 -9.70 -18.88
CA CYS A 452 4.52 -9.50 -18.79
C CYS A 452 3.74 -10.55 -19.60
N ALA A 453 2.41 -10.57 -19.45
CA ALA A 453 1.55 -11.54 -20.11
C ALA A 453 1.79 -11.61 -21.63
N ALA A 454 1.97 -10.45 -22.28
CA ALA A 454 2.26 -10.36 -23.71
C ALA A 454 3.60 -11.01 -24.10
N ARG A 455 4.67 -10.81 -23.33
CA ARG A 455 5.98 -11.45 -23.59
C ARG A 455 5.91 -12.95 -23.33
N SER A 456 5.15 -13.36 -22.31
CA SER A 456 4.91 -14.77 -21.99
C SER A 456 4.19 -15.51 -23.13
N ILE A 457 3.24 -14.86 -23.82
CA ILE A 457 2.59 -15.43 -25.02
C ILE A 457 3.62 -15.70 -26.13
N VAL A 458 4.55 -14.79 -26.38
CA VAL A 458 5.60 -14.99 -27.40
C VAL A 458 6.52 -16.15 -27.02
N ILE A 459 6.95 -16.22 -25.76
CA ILE A 459 7.83 -17.29 -25.25
C ILE A 459 7.15 -18.66 -25.38
N LEU A 460 5.91 -18.78 -24.90
CA LEU A 460 5.18 -20.06 -24.94
C LEU A 460 4.72 -20.41 -26.36
N GLY A 461 4.30 -19.43 -27.15
CA GLY A 461 3.81 -19.61 -28.51
C GLY A 461 4.91 -19.97 -29.52
N LEU A 462 6.14 -19.47 -29.33
CA LEU A 462 7.27 -19.76 -30.20
C LEU A 462 8.19 -20.84 -29.60
N VAL A 463 8.75 -20.63 -28.42
CA VAL A 463 9.68 -21.60 -27.82
C VAL A 463 8.92 -22.77 -27.18
N GLY A 464 7.86 -22.49 -26.42
CA GLY A 464 7.08 -23.55 -25.76
C GLY A 464 6.45 -24.53 -26.75
N LYS A 465 5.85 -24.02 -27.83
CA LYS A 465 5.19 -24.84 -28.87
C LYS A 465 6.17 -25.63 -29.73
N TYR A 466 7.28 -25.01 -30.16
CA TYR A 466 8.17 -25.61 -31.17
C TYR A 466 9.42 -26.28 -30.59
N LEU A 467 9.96 -25.77 -29.49
CA LEU A 467 11.16 -26.32 -28.82
C LEU A 467 10.82 -27.08 -27.52
N GLY A 468 9.59 -26.92 -27.02
CA GLY A 468 9.09 -27.60 -25.82
C GLY A 468 9.13 -26.74 -24.55
N VAL A 469 8.43 -27.23 -23.52
CA VAL A 469 8.23 -26.52 -22.25
C VAL A 469 9.55 -26.31 -21.50
N SER A 470 10.49 -27.25 -21.58
CA SER A 470 11.81 -27.13 -20.93
C SER A 470 12.61 -25.93 -21.45
N ALA A 471 12.60 -25.72 -22.78
CA ALA A 471 13.24 -24.57 -23.40
C ALA A 471 12.57 -23.26 -22.97
N ALA A 472 11.24 -23.20 -22.91
CA ALA A 472 10.52 -22.03 -22.42
C ALA A 472 10.84 -21.73 -20.94
N LEU A 473 10.87 -22.75 -20.07
CA LEU A 473 11.23 -22.59 -18.67
C LEU A 473 12.67 -22.10 -18.49
N SER A 474 13.60 -22.53 -19.34
CA SER A 474 14.98 -22.04 -19.30
C SER A 474 15.08 -20.52 -19.50
N LEU A 475 14.23 -19.94 -20.36
CA LEU A 475 14.19 -18.49 -20.57
C LEU A 475 13.75 -17.74 -19.30
N TYR A 476 12.72 -18.23 -18.62
CA TYR A 476 12.29 -17.64 -17.34
C TYR A 476 13.35 -17.76 -16.25
N ILE A 477 14.10 -18.88 -16.20
CA ILE A 477 15.20 -19.04 -15.25
C ILE A 477 16.33 -18.04 -15.56
N ILE A 478 16.69 -17.88 -16.84
CA ILE A 478 17.68 -16.89 -17.28
C ILE A 478 17.22 -15.47 -16.89
N ASP A 479 15.94 -15.15 -17.07
CA ASP A 479 15.37 -13.86 -16.69
C ASP A 479 15.46 -13.59 -15.19
N LEU A 480 15.08 -14.56 -14.35
CA LEU A 480 15.18 -14.43 -12.89
C LEU A 480 16.62 -14.22 -12.43
N ILE A 481 17.58 -14.93 -13.04
CA ILE A 481 19.02 -14.73 -12.78
C ILE A 481 19.44 -13.32 -13.21
N LEU A 482 18.99 -12.87 -14.38
CA LEU A 482 19.29 -11.56 -14.91
C LEU A 482 18.76 -10.43 -14.02
N ILE A 483 17.50 -10.52 -13.58
CA ILE A 483 16.88 -9.59 -12.64
C ILE A 483 17.68 -9.55 -11.33
N PHE A 484 18.07 -10.71 -10.79
CA PHE A 484 18.88 -10.77 -9.58
C PHE A 484 20.24 -10.09 -9.74
N LEU A 485 20.94 -10.38 -10.84
CA LEU A 485 22.26 -9.81 -11.14
C LEU A 485 22.20 -8.30 -11.35
N LEU A 486 21.26 -7.84 -12.18
CA LEU A 486 21.11 -6.41 -12.49
C LEU A 486 20.63 -5.62 -11.29
N GLY A 487 19.70 -6.16 -10.50
CA GLY A 487 19.28 -5.47 -9.31
C GLY A 487 20.39 -5.39 -8.27
N ARG A 488 21.24 -6.42 -8.13
CA ARG A 488 22.44 -6.36 -7.28
C ARG A 488 23.49 -5.38 -7.80
N LEU A 489 23.67 -5.29 -9.12
CA LEU A 489 24.56 -4.30 -9.74
C LEU A 489 24.03 -2.87 -9.50
N SER A 490 22.75 -2.63 -9.78
CA SER A 490 22.08 -1.36 -9.54
C SER A 490 22.08 -0.98 -8.06
N HIS A 491 22.02 -1.96 -7.15
CA HIS A 491 22.18 -1.72 -5.72
C HIS A 491 23.58 -1.21 -5.35
N LYS A 492 24.63 -1.62 -6.06
CA LYS A 492 25.98 -1.05 -5.82
C LYS A 492 26.14 0.35 -6.40
N VAL A 493 25.44 0.66 -7.49
CA VAL A 493 25.59 1.93 -8.23
C VAL A 493 24.72 3.05 -7.66
N LEU A 494 23.53 2.73 -7.17
CA LEU A 494 22.59 3.73 -6.62
C LEU A 494 22.96 4.08 -5.17
N PRO A 495 23.00 5.38 -4.79
CA PRO A 495 23.35 5.81 -3.43
C PRO A 495 22.20 5.61 -2.43
N GLY A 496 22.50 5.23 -1.18
CA GLY A 496 21.55 5.04 -0.06
C GLY A 496 21.66 3.69 0.65
N GLU A 497 20.80 3.41 1.62
CA GLU A 497 20.67 2.10 2.27
C GLU A 497 19.21 1.65 2.25
N ALA A 498 18.98 0.33 2.25
CA ALA A 498 17.63 -0.23 2.38
C ALA A 498 17.15 -0.03 3.82
N VAL A 499 15.93 0.48 3.99
CA VAL A 499 15.36 0.70 5.32
C VAL A 499 14.80 -0.63 5.83
N GLY A 500 15.31 -1.12 6.96
CA GLY A 500 14.73 -2.27 7.63
C GLY A 500 13.34 -1.91 8.17
N LEU A 501 12.29 -2.35 7.49
CA LEU A 501 10.92 -2.11 7.92
C LEU A 501 10.32 -3.39 8.48
N ILE A 502 9.62 -3.26 9.60
CA ILE A 502 8.80 -4.35 10.14
C ILE A 502 7.54 -4.42 9.26
N MET A 503 7.42 -5.50 8.48
CA MET A 503 6.25 -5.71 7.63
C MET A 503 5.07 -6.18 8.48
N GLU A 504 4.07 -5.33 8.69
CA GLU A 504 2.79 -5.75 9.26
C GLU A 504 2.07 -6.68 8.27
N MET A 505 1.93 -7.96 8.63
CA MET A 505 1.19 -8.94 7.84
C MET A 505 -0.29 -8.90 8.23
N PRO A 506 -1.21 -8.41 7.37
CA PRO A 506 -2.63 -8.37 7.70
C PRO A 506 -3.18 -9.81 7.79
N PRO A 507 -4.22 -10.10 8.57
CA PRO A 507 -4.80 -11.45 8.62
C PRO A 507 -5.40 -11.87 7.26
N TYR A 508 -5.50 -13.17 7.00
CA TYR A 508 -6.24 -13.70 5.85
C TYR A 508 -7.69 -13.21 5.87
N LYS A 509 -8.21 -12.88 4.69
CA LYS A 509 -9.60 -12.44 4.51
C LYS A 509 -10.25 -13.24 3.41
N ILE A 510 -11.55 -13.48 3.54
CA ILE A 510 -12.34 -14.05 2.45
C ILE A 510 -12.59 -12.91 1.45
N PRO A 511 -12.08 -13.02 0.20
CA PRO A 511 -12.17 -11.93 -0.75
C PRO A 511 -13.61 -11.78 -1.25
N SER A 512 -14.11 -10.54 -1.30
CA SER A 512 -15.49 -10.27 -1.70
C SER A 512 -15.62 -10.18 -3.22
N ILE A 513 -16.50 -10.98 -3.84
CA ILE A 513 -16.72 -11.01 -5.29
C ILE A 513 -17.09 -9.62 -5.85
N LYS A 514 -17.84 -8.82 -5.09
CA LYS A 514 -18.22 -7.45 -5.48
C LYS A 514 -16.99 -6.53 -5.60
N THR A 515 -16.03 -6.64 -4.69
CA THR A 515 -14.79 -5.84 -4.76
C THR A 515 -13.89 -6.35 -5.88
N ILE A 516 -13.73 -7.66 -6.02
CA ILE A 516 -12.93 -8.29 -7.08
C ILE A 516 -13.42 -7.83 -8.46
N THR A 517 -14.72 -7.95 -8.73
CA THR A 517 -15.30 -7.57 -10.03
C THR A 517 -15.18 -6.07 -10.30
N LYS A 518 -15.41 -5.22 -9.29
CA LYS A 518 -15.23 -3.77 -9.42
C LYS A 518 -13.77 -3.37 -9.69
N LYS A 519 -12.81 -3.96 -8.97
CA LYS A 519 -11.36 -3.77 -9.19
C LYS A 519 -10.95 -4.23 -10.60
N THR A 520 -11.39 -5.41 -11.00
CA THR A 520 -11.13 -5.97 -12.33
C THR A 520 -11.67 -5.05 -13.42
N TRP A 521 -12.91 -4.57 -13.27
CA TRP A 521 -13.51 -3.63 -14.22
C TRP A 521 -12.73 -2.32 -14.33
N PHE A 522 -12.36 -1.69 -13.21
CA PHE A 522 -11.58 -0.45 -13.26
C PHE A 522 -10.20 -0.64 -13.90
N ARG A 523 -9.47 -1.71 -13.55
CA ARG A 523 -8.14 -1.99 -14.13
C ARG A 523 -8.23 -2.30 -15.63
N THR A 524 -9.22 -3.09 -16.05
CA THR A 524 -9.48 -3.37 -17.47
C THR A 524 -9.90 -2.11 -18.21
N LYS A 525 -10.76 -1.28 -17.60
CA LYS A 525 -11.20 0.01 -18.16
C LYS A 525 -10.00 0.92 -18.39
N ASP A 526 -9.17 1.14 -17.37
CA ASP A 526 -7.97 1.97 -17.48
C ASP A 526 -7.05 1.45 -18.60
N PHE A 527 -6.85 0.13 -18.68
CA PHE A 527 -6.13 -0.47 -19.80
C PHE A 527 -6.75 -0.12 -21.15
N VAL A 528 -8.07 -0.26 -21.32
CA VAL A 528 -8.75 0.08 -22.58
C VAL A 528 -8.56 1.56 -22.93
N TYR A 529 -8.76 2.49 -21.99
CA TYR A 529 -8.62 3.92 -22.29
C TYR A 529 -7.19 4.34 -22.65
N PHE A 530 -6.17 3.75 -22.04
CA PHE A 530 -4.78 4.11 -22.29
C PHE A 530 -4.13 3.31 -23.42
N ALA A 531 -4.37 2.00 -23.49
CA ALA A 531 -3.69 1.12 -24.43
C ALA A 531 -4.40 1.04 -25.78
N PHE A 532 -5.74 0.90 -25.85
CA PHE A 532 -6.42 0.73 -27.15
C PHE A 532 -6.14 1.85 -28.17
N PRO A 533 -6.08 3.14 -27.82
CA PRO A 533 -5.75 4.18 -28.78
C PRO A 533 -4.34 4.03 -29.37
N ILE A 534 -3.36 3.66 -28.54
CA ILE A 534 -1.98 3.41 -28.95
C ILE A 534 -1.91 2.21 -29.88
N ILE A 535 -2.66 1.17 -29.55
CA ILE A 535 -2.78 -0.06 -30.33
C ILE A 535 -3.30 0.24 -31.74
N ILE A 536 -4.42 0.96 -31.82
CA ILE A 536 -5.06 1.34 -33.09
C ILE A 536 -4.14 2.26 -33.90
N GLY A 537 -3.53 3.26 -33.25
CA GLY A 537 -2.57 4.13 -33.90
C GLY A 537 -1.36 3.37 -34.44
N GLY A 538 -0.86 2.40 -33.67
CA GLY A 538 0.25 1.54 -34.06
C GLY A 538 -0.07 0.68 -35.28
N THR A 539 -1.24 0.03 -35.31
CA THR A 539 -1.66 -0.79 -36.47
C THR A 539 -1.92 0.05 -37.72
N VAL A 540 -2.42 1.29 -37.58
CA VAL A 540 -2.55 2.23 -38.70
C VAL A 540 -1.18 2.62 -39.26
N ILE A 541 -0.23 3.00 -38.40
CA ILE A 541 1.13 3.35 -38.84
C ILE A 541 1.78 2.17 -39.56
N LEU A 542 1.60 0.97 -39.03
CA LEU A 542 2.10 -0.26 -39.63
C LEU A 542 1.57 -0.49 -41.04
N GLU A 543 0.25 -0.42 -41.21
CA GLU A 543 -0.40 -0.66 -42.49
C GLU A 543 0.03 0.37 -43.54
N VAL A 544 0.16 1.63 -43.14
CA VAL A 544 0.68 2.71 -44.02
C VAL A 544 2.16 2.47 -44.38
N MET A 545 3.01 2.11 -43.41
CA MET A 545 4.43 1.80 -43.67
C MET A 545 4.62 0.59 -44.59
N ARG A 546 3.72 -0.41 -44.48
CA ARG A 546 3.68 -1.59 -45.37
C ARG A 546 3.42 -1.19 -46.80
N VAL A 547 2.39 -0.37 -47.04
CA VAL A 547 2.05 0.12 -48.38
C VAL A 547 3.12 1.03 -48.98
N LEU A 548 3.81 1.82 -48.15
CA LEU A 548 4.90 2.69 -48.59
C LEU A 548 6.26 1.97 -48.76
N ASN A 549 6.34 0.65 -48.54
CA ASN A 549 7.59 -0.14 -48.53
C ASN A 549 8.68 0.40 -47.58
N LEU A 550 8.31 1.23 -46.60
CA LEU A 550 9.24 1.80 -45.62
C LEU A 550 9.76 0.75 -44.64
N LEU A 551 8.99 -0.32 -44.40
CA LEU A 551 9.38 -1.42 -43.50
C LEU A 551 10.69 -2.09 -43.93
N VAL A 552 10.88 -2.31 -45.24
CA VAL A 552 12.07 -2.96 -45.79
C VAL A 552 13.29 -2.02 -45.73
N LEU A 553 13.09 -0.73 -45.95
CA LEU A 553 14.12 0.30 -45.80
C LEU A 553 14.63 0.38 -44.35
N PHE A 554 13.73 0.42 -43.38
CA PHE A 554 14.11 0.43 -41.96
C PHE A 554 14.75 -0.88 -41.50
N ALA A 555 14.25 -2.04 -41.97
CA ALA A 555 14.85 -3.33 -41.66
C ALA A 555 16.28 -3.43 -42.20
N SER A 556 16.53 -2.97 -43.43
CA SER A 556 17.88 -2.99 -44.04
C SER A 556 18.90 -2.09 -43.32
N PHE A 557 18.47 -0.95 -42.76
CA PHE A 557 19.32 -0.13 -41.88
C PHE A 557 19.77 -0.88 -40.62
N MET A 558 18.91 -1.74 -40.08
CA MET A 558 19.18 -2.52 -38.86
C MET A 558 19.83 -3.89 -39.14
N LYS A 559 20.14 -4.20 -40.40
CA LYS A 559 20.80 -5.45 -40.82
C LYS A 559 22.02 -5.82 -39.96
N PRO A 560 23.00 -4.94 -39.67
CA PRO A 560 24.19 -5.33 -38.89
C PRO A 560 23.86 -5.78 -37.47
N LEU A 561 22.73 -5.35 -36.94
CA LEU A 561 22.30 -5.63 -35.58
C LEU A 561 21.39 -6.87 -35.54
N ILE A 562 20.51 -7.05 -36.53
CA ILE A 562 19.59 -8.20 -36.59
C ILE A 562 20.24 -9.44 -37.18
N VAL A 563 20.92 -9.30 -38.31
CA VAL A 563 21.49 -10.44 -39.05
C VAL A 563 22.88 -10.76 -38.51
N ASP A 564 23.78 -9.78 -38.47
CA ASP A 564 25.20 -10.07 -38.18
C ASP A 564 25.46 -10.28 -36.67
N TRP A 565 24.68 -9.62 -35.81
CA TRP A 565 24.82 -9.76 -34.35
C TRP A 565 23.87 -10.79 -33.73
N LEU A 566 22.57 -10.71 -34.01
CA LEU A 566 21.57 -11.63 -33.44
C LEU A 566 21.40 -12.93 -34.24
N GLY A 567 21.94 -13.02 -35.46
CA GLY A 567 21.80 -14.21 -36.31
C GLY A 567 20.38 -14.48 -36.81
N LEU A 568 19.51 -13.47 -36.77
CA LEU A 568 18.11 -13.58 -37.13
C LEU A 568 17.87 -13.13 -38.59
N PRO A 569 16.85 -13.68 -39.28
CA PRO A 569 16.47 -13.18 -40.61
C PRO A 569 16.11 -11.70 -40.58
N LEU A 570 16.43 -10.95 -41.64
CA LEU A 570 16.19 -9.50 -41.71
C LEU A 570 14.72 -9.12 -41.41
N LEU A 571 13.79 -9.97 -41.83
CA LEU A 571 12.35 -9.79 -41.67
C LEU A 571 11.91 -9.80 -40.19
N THR A 572 12.67 -10.44 -39.29
CA THR A 572 12.37 -10.41 -37.84
C THR A 572 12.69 -9.06 -37.20
N GLY A 573 13.34 -8.14 -37.92
CA GLY A 573 13.51 -6.75 -37.49
C GLY A 573 12.20 -6.01 -37.33
N ILE A 574 11.23 -6.32 -38.21
CA ILE A 574 9.90 -5.70 -38.22
C ILE A 574 9.18 -5.94 -36.88
N PRO A 575 8.97 -7.18 -36.40
CA PRO A 575 8.34 -7.43 -35.12
C PRO A 575 9.14 -6.90 -33.91
N LEU A 576 10.48 -6.85 -33.97
CA LEU A 576 11.29 -6.29 -32.87
C LEU A 576 11.08 -4.77 -32.73
N ILE A 577 11.12 -4.03 -33.83
CA ILE A 577 10.96 -2.57 -33.79
C ILE A 577 9.53 -2.21 -33.43
N LEU A 578 8.57 -2.84 -34.10
CA LEU A 578 7.17 -2.46 -34.01
C LEU A 578 6.50 -3.07 -32.77
N GLY A 579 7.12 -4.09 -32.18
CA GLY A 579 6.77 -4.61 -30.87
C GLY A 579 6.88 -3.58 -29.73
N ILE A 580 7.59 -2.45 -29.93
CA ILE A 580 7.59 -1.32 -28.98
C ILE A 580 6.18 -0.75 -28.80
N LEU A 581 5.42 -0.66 -29.90
CA LEU A 581 4.05 -0.14 -29.88
C LEU A 581 3.14 -1.13 -29.14
N ARG A 582 3.35 -2.42 -29.37
CA ARG A 582 2.48 -3.49 -28.86
C ARG A 582 3.17 -4.86 -28.88
N LYS A 583 3.52 -5.43 -27.72
CA LYS A 583 4.36 -6.65 -27.64
C LYS A 583 3.63 -7.93 -27.98
N GLU A 584 2.34 -7.99 -27.72
CA GLU A 584 1.45 -9.10 -28.06
C GLU A 584 1.35 -9.32 -29.58
N LEU A 585 1.61 -8.27 -30.38
CA LEU A 585 1.67 -8.39 -31.84
C LEU A 585 2.99 -8.94 -32.32
N ALA A 586 4.02 -9.08 -31.48
CA ALA A 586 5.33 -9.51 -31.95
C ALA A 586 5.28 -10.88 -32.65
N LEU A 587 4.44 -11.81 -32.17
CA LEU A 587 4.25 -13.11 -32.81
C LEU A 587 3.43 -13.04 -34.10
N ILE A 588 2.44 -12.14 -34.16
CA ILE A 588 1.59 -11.92 -35.35
C ILE A 588 2.40 -11.22 -36.45
N LEU A 589 3.10 -10.15 -36.09
CA LEU A 589 4.01 -9.43 -36.98
C LEU A 589 5.15 -10.33 -37.45
N LEU A 590 5.60 -11.28 -36.62
CA LEU A 590 6.55 -12.30 -37.05
C LEU A 590 5.92 -13.24 -38.08
N SER A 591 4.69 -13.72 -37.88
CA SER A 591 4.00 -14.56 -38.87
C SER A 591 3.73 -13.84 -40.19
N GLU A 592 3.34 -12.57 -40.13
CA GLU A 592 3.10 -11.75 -41.31
C GLU A 592 4.41 -11.46 -42.05
N ALA A 593 5.47 -11.09 -41.32
CA ALA A 593 6.77 -10.81 -41.90
C ALA A 593 7.41 -12.06 -42.55
N LEU A 594 7.18 -13.25 -41.99
CA LEU A 594 7.68 -14.51 -42.55
C LEU A 594 6.73 -15.15 -43.57
N GLY A 595 5.48 -14.67 -43.66
CA GLY A 595 4.46 -15.21 -44.56
C GLY A 595 3.98 -16.63 -44.21
N THR A 596 4.23 -17.10 -42.98
CA THR A 596 3.86 -18.45 -42.54
C THR A 596 3.45 -18.47 -41.07
N LEU A 597 2.47 -19.31 -40.73
CA LEU A 597 2.10 -19.64 -39.35
C LEU A 597 2.96 -20.79 -38.78
N ASN A 598 3.67 -21.52 -39.65
CA ASN A 598 4.60 -22.59 -39.29
C ASN A 598 6.02 -22.05 -39.19
N PHE A 599 6.40 -21.58 -38.00
CA PHE A 599 7.71 -20.96 -37.79
C PHE A 599 8.90 -21.90 -38.03
N ASN A 600 8.72 -23.22 -37.92
CA ASN A 600 9.77 -24.21 -38.22
C ASN A 600 10.29 -24.16 -39.66
N GLU A 601 9.48 -23.68 -40.61
CA GLU A 601 9.86 -23.60 -42.02
C GLU A 601 10.74 -22.36 -42.29
N ALA A 602 10.69 -21.36 -41.41
CA ALA A 602 11.31 -20.06 -41.62
C ALA A 602 12.39 -19.70 -40.59
N LEU A 603 12.40 -20.33 -39.41
CA LEU A 603 13.33 -20.08 -38.32
C LEU A 603 13.94 -21.38 -37.80
N THR A 604 15.24 -21.36 -37.52
CA THR A 604 15.91 -22.44 -36.80
C THR A 604 15.55 -22.40 -35.30
N PRO A 605 15.69 -23.53 -34.57
CA PRO A 605 15.46 -23.54 -33.12
C PRO A 605 16.27 -22.49 -32.36
N ILE A 606 17.54 -22.29 -32.73
CA ILE A 606 18.42 -21.28 -32.13
C ILE A 606 17.88 -19.87 -32.37
N GLN A 607 17.37 -19.59 -33.58
CA GLN A 607 16.78 -18.30 -33.92
C GLN A 607 15.48 -18.05 -33.17
N MET A 608 14.62 -19.06 -33.02
CA MET A 608 13.40 -18.95 -32.21
C MET A 608 13.73 -18.63 -30.76
N TYR A 609 14.70 -19.34 -30.18
CA TYR A 609 15.14 -19.12 -28.81
C TYR A 609 15.73 -17.72 -28.62
N THR A 610 16.63 -17.30 -29.53
CA THR A 610 17.28 -16.00 -29.50
C THR A 610 16.26 -14.87 -29.67
N PHE A 611 15.32 -15.00 -30.60
CA PHE A 611 14.25 -14.02 -30.81
C PHE A 611 13.39 -13.86 -29.56
N SER A 612 12.95 -14.97 -28.96
CA SER A 612 12.14 -14.92 -27.73
C SER A 612 12.91 -14.31 -26.56
N LEU A 613 14.19 -14.62 -26.40
CA LEU A 613 15.05 -14.03 -25.37
C LEU A 613 15.22 -12.52 -25.55
N VAL A 614 15.43 -12.07 -26.79
CA VAL A 614 15.48 -10.64 -27.11
C VAL A 614 14.14 -10.00 -26.78
N VAL A 615 13.02 -10.51 -27.29
CA VAL A 615 11.67 -9.96 -27.01
C VAL A 615 11.36 -9.89 -25.51
N MET A 616 11.85 -10.88 -24.75
CA MET A 616 11.71 -10.96 -23.30
C MET A 616 12.39 -9.80 -22.57
N ILE A 617 13.63 -9.43 -22.95
CA ILE A 617 14.42 -8.39 -22.28
C ILE A 617 14.20 -6.99 -22.91
N TYR A 618 13.85 -6.97 -24.19
CA TYR A 618 13.79 -5.78 -25.03
C TYR A 618 12.81 -4.71 -24.53
N ILE A 619 12.95 -3.50 -25.10
CA ILE A 619 12.25 -2.25 -24.78
C ILE A 619 10.83 -2.47 -24.25
N PRO A 620 10.44 -1.90 -23.09
CA PRO A 620 9.05 -1.88 -22.62
C PRO A 620 8.05 -1.39 -23.68
N CYS A 621 6.77 -1.80 -23.58
CA CYS A 621 5.73 -1.22 -24.44
C CYS A 621 5.59 0.29 -24.20
N LEU A 622 5.06 1.03 -25.18
CA LEU A 622 4.89 2.48 -25.09
C LEU A 622 4.17 2.93 -23.81
N SER A 623 3.15 2.18 -23.37
CA SER A 623 2.43 2.45 -22.12
C SER A 623 3.34 2.34 -20.89
N THR A 624 4.28 1.40 -20.89
CA THR A 624 5.25 1.23 -19.79
C THR A 624 6.32 2.33 -19.83
N ILE A 625 6.74 2.76 -21.02
CA ILE A 625 7.62 3.92 -21.18
C ILE A 625 6.97 5.19 -20.62
N ALA A 626 5.69 5.41 -20.96
CA ALA A 626 4.92 6.53 -20.43
C ALA A 626 4.77 6.45 -18.90
N ALA A 627 4.56 5.25 -18.35
CA ALA A 627 4.51 5.04 -16.90
C ALA A 627 5.86 5.35 -16.23
N LEU A 628 6.98 4.86 -16.78
CA LEU A 628 8.33 5.15 -16.31
C LEU A 628 8.64 6.65 -16.34
N TRP A 629 8.28 7.33 -17.43
CA TRP A 629 8.49 8.77 -17.54
C TRP A 629 7.66 9.53 -16.51
N ARG A 630 6.39 9.21 -16.37
CA ARG A 630 5.51 9.86 -15.39
C ARG A 630 5.98 9.64 -13.95
N GLU A 631 6.53 8.46 -13.66
CA GLU A 631 6.90 8.07 -12.30
C GLU A 631 8.30 8.52 -11.89
N PHE A 632 9.28 8.41 -12.80
CA PHE A 632 10.69 8.60 -12.48
C PHE A 632 11.32 9.78 -13.23
N GLY A 633 10.58 10.42 -14.13
CA GLY A 633 11.06 11.51 -14.97
C GLY A 633 11.78 11.03 -16.24
N PHE A 634 11.92 11.93 -17.20
CA PHE A 634 12.41 11.63 -18.55
C PHE A 634 13.81 11.02 -18.55
N LYS A 635 14.74 11.57 -17.75
CA LYS A 635 16.13 11.10 -17.70
C LYS A 635 16.24 9.64 -17.24
N LYS A 636 15.50 9.26 -16.19
CA LYS A 636 15.50 7.91 -15.63
C LYS A 636 14.81 6.92 -16.58
N ALA A 637 13.69 7.32 -17.20
CA ALA A 637 13.02 6.50 -18.21
C ALA A 637 13.90 6.25 -19.45
N LEU A 638 14.60 7.28 -19.94
CA LEU A 638 15.54 7.14 -21.05
C LEU A 638 16.73 6.24 -20.69
N LEU A 639 17.26 6.37 -19.47
CA LEU A 639 18.32 5.49 -18.97
C LEU A 639 17.87 4.02 -18.96
N THR A 640 16.69 3.73 -18.40
CA THR A 640 16.09 2.38 -18.41
C THR A 640 15.99 1.83 -19.84
N LEU A 641 15.50 2.63 -20.78
CA LEU A 641 15.38 2.25 -22.18
C LEU A 641 16.72 1.88 -22.82
N ILE A 642 17.75 2.72 -22.62
CA ILE A 642 19.08 2.48 -23.18
C ILE A 642 19.68 1.19 -22.60
N VAL A 643 19.52 0.98 -21.29
CA VAL A 643 20.00 -0.23 -20.61
C VAL A 643 19.28 -1.46 -21.15
N ASP A 644 17.96 -1.46 -21.22
CA ASP A 644 17.15 -2.59 -21.69
C ASP A 644 17.50 -2.99 -23.14
N VAL A 645 17.64 -2.01 -24.04
CA VAL A 645 18.06 -2.24 -25.43
C VAL A 645 19.45 -2.85 -25.48
N SER A 646 20.41 -2.20 -24.83
CA SER A 646 21.80 -2.63 -24.88
C SER A 646 21.95 -4.05 -24.32
N LEU A 647 21.24 -4.33 -23.23
CA LEU A 647 21.21 -5.62 -22.57
C LEU A 647 20.55 -6.71 -23.44
N ALA A 648 19.38 -6.43 -24.02
CA ALA A 648 18.67 -7.37 -24.88
C ALA A 648 19.51 -7.75 -26.10
N LEU A 649 20.17 -6.77 -26.72
CA LEU A 649 21.05 -7.02 -27.86
C LEU A 649 22.29 -7.79 -27.45
N PHE A 650 22.96 -7.38 -26.38
CA PHE A 650 24.17 -8.03 -25.90
C PHE A 650 23.92 -9.50 -25.52
N ILE A 651 22.90 -9.76 -24.69
CA ILE A 651 22.54 -11.11 -24.24
C ILE A 651 22.01 -11.96 -25.40
N GLY A 652 21.21 -11.37 -26.31
CA GLY A 652 20.72 -12.06 -27.50
C GLY A 652 21.86 -12.54 -28.40
N GLY A 653 22.80 -11.65 -28.76
CA GLY A 653 23.92 -12.01 -29.63
C GLY A 653 24.90 -12.97 -28.98
N LEU A 654 25.14 -12.82 -27.66
CA LEU A 654 25.93 -13.79 -26.89
C LEU A 654 25.28 -15.18 -26.91
N THR A 655 23.97 -15.25 -26.68
CA THR A 655 23.22 -16.51 -26.67
C THR A 655 23.24 -17.18 -28.03
N TYR A 656 23.01 -16.44 -29.11
CA TYR A 656 23.10 -16.98 -30.47
C TYR A 656 24.45 -17.64 -30.74
N ARG A 657 25.55 -16.95 -30.41
CA ARG A 657 26.92 -17.46 -30.62
C ARG A 657 27.24 -18.69 -29.77
N ILE A 658 26.84 -18.67 -28.50
CA ILE A 658 27.06 -19.81 -27.61
C ILE A 658 26.29 -21.03 -28.14
N LEU A 659 25.00 -20.87 -28.45
CA LEU A 659 24.17 -21.96 -28.95
C LEU A 659 24.65 -22.45 -30.33
N SER A 660 25.12 -21.56 -31.21
CA SER A 660 25.68 -21.95 -32.52
C SER A 660 27.03 -22.68 -32.42
N LEU A 661 27.76 -22.52 -31.31
CA LEU A 661 28.99 -23.27 -31.05
C LEU A 661 28.71 -24.66 -30.44
N MET A 662 27.55 -24.81 -29.79
CA MET A 662 27.12 -26.06 -29.15
C MET A 662 26.31 -26.98 -30.07
N ALA A 663 25.71 -26.42 -31.12
CA ALA A 663 24.97 -27.13 -32.17
C ALA A 663 25.91 -27.50 -33.33
#